data_AF-A0A522B210-F1
#
_entry.id   AF-A0A522B210-F1
#
_cell.length_a   1.000
_cell.length_b   1.000
_cell.length_c   1.000
_cell.angle_alpha   90.00
_cell.angle_beta   90.00
_cell.angle_gamma   90.00
#
_symmetry.space_group_name_H-M   'P 1'
#
loop_
_entity.id
_entity.type
_entity.pdbx_description
1 polymer ?
#
loop_
_entity_poly.entity_id
_entity_poly.type
_entity_poly.pdbx_seq_one_letter_code
_entity_poly.pdbx_strand_id
1 'polypeptide(L)'
;MTADSPVDPRLLPIEIVLPIEGMTCASCVNRIERFLKKTPGVEDASVNLATERATVRLDPALAGRDEAVAAVRAAGYEVKPEAAVAAGAEGATASLADEVSADDLDRERLQRQTLLQASVAIGAAVLIMIAMFTPQTVVAMMDINKLILWPATFIQFWAGGRFYRAAWRAGRHGGATMDTLVAVGTSAAWVYSVFVTMYPEVIHLAGLHPETYFDSSTIIIGLILLGRWLESRAKGRTTGAIRRLIGLQATTARRIRDGVEEDVELALVVPGDLLRVRPGDRVPVDGVVTEGTSAVDESMLTGEPIPVTKSIGDEVIGATINTSGSFVMRAVHVGRDTALARIVDLVQRAQGSKAPIQKLADRISEIFVPVVLLIGALTFVAWFLGGPEPRVTLALTAFIGVVIIACPCAMGLATPTAIMVGTGKGAEIGILIRGGEALEAAGRIDTVVLDKTGTLTLGRPAVSQVLPVAGIDAKRLLDLVASLEVRSEHPLGEAIVRLAREDELGFLPVEGFEAQSGRGIKGRVDGHDVTIGSGRLLDEMGIDRAALTADADAAAAQGATLSWVAVDGALAGLFTITDPVKAESADAVRQMRAMGLEVWMLTGDGRRTAEAVAEQVGIPPDHVVAEVLPADKDAAIERLQSEGRRVAMVGDGINDAPALARADVGIAIGTGADVAIEASDVTLVGGDPRLVASAIGLSRATIRVVRQNLFWAFAYNVLLIPVAMGVLYPAFGVTLNPALAAGAMALSSVSVVTNSLRLRSVDVRPGHVRTMRRGPLGLIRDGAFLIVIGLIALAVAGGVLAADRALDSSSRQVAITASSFRFSTPDLTIRAGEWVVVTFTNDDPVVHDWSVEGIANVDVPARPGQTARLRFVIDQPGTYRILCTLPGHAEAGMVGTLVVAAQ
;
A
#
# COMPACT_ATOMS: atom_id res chain seq x y z
N MET A 1 -43.46 -9.25 -23.58
CA MET A 1 -43.06 -8.04 -24.34
C MET A 1 -42.91 -6.90 -23.37
N THR A 2 -41.72 -6.75 -22.80
CA THR A 2 -41.27 -5.52 -22.16
C THR A 2 -40.00 -5.16 -22.92
N ALA A 3 -40.08 -4.07 -23.67
CA ALA A 3 -39.02 -3.64 -24.57
C ALA A 3 -37.78 -3.26 -23.75
N ASP A 4 -36.65 -3.91 -24.09
CA ASP A 4 -35.32 -3.37 -23.82
C ASP A 4 -35.23 -1.99 -24.46
N SER A 5 -35.20 -0.96 -23.61
CA SER A 5 -34.82 0.37 -24.05
C SER A 5 -33.29 0.37 -24.17
N PRO A 6 -32.71 0.84 -25.29
CA PRO A 6 -31.25 0.92 -25.43
C PRO A 6 -30.74 1.93 -24.40
N VAL A 7 -29.86 1.48 -23.50
CA VAL A 7 -29.12 2.37 -22.58
C VAL A 7 -28.26 3.29 -23.45
N ASP A 8 -28.53 4.60 -23.41
CA ASP A 8 -27.71 5.60 -24.08
C ASP A 8 -26.30 5.57 -23.45
N PRO A 9 -25.23 5.28 -24.19
CA PRO A 9 -23.87 5.20 -23.65
C PRO A 9 -23.36 6.52 -23.05
N ARG A 10 -24.09 7.64 -23.22
CA ARG A 10 -23.81 8.93 -22.57
C ARG A 10 -24.34 9.04 -21.12
N LEU A 11 -25.09 8.05 -20.63
CA LEU A 11 -25.70 8.02 -19.30
C LEU A 11 -24.99 7.04 -18.34
N LEU A 12 -23.86 6.46 -18.74
CA LEU A 12 -23.06 5.63 -17.84
C LEU A 12 -22.32 6.52 -16.83
N PRO A 13 -22.22 6.10 -15.55
CA PRO A 13 -21.45 6.84 -14.55
C PRO A 13 -20.01 7.02 -15.03
N ILE A 14 -19.53 8.26 -15.00
CA ILE A 14 -18.15 8.58 -15.35
C ILE A 14 -17.30 8.64 -14.08
N GLU A 15 -16.07 8.18 -14.19
CA GLU A 15 -15.08 8.24 -13.12
C GLU A 15 -14.13 9.42 -13.39
N ILE A 16 -13.97 10.30 -12.39
CA ILE A 16 -13.02 11.41 -12.45
C ILE A 16 -12.03 11.32 -11.31
N VAL A 17 -10.79 11.73 -11.55
CA VAL A 17 -9.72 11.77 -10.55
C VAL A 17 -9.38 13.23 -10.23
N LEU A 18 -9.40 13.58 -8.96
CA LEU A 18 -9.11 14.91 -8.45
C LEU A 18 -7.83 14.87 -7.59
N PRO A 19 -6.75 15.58 -7.96
CA PRO A 19 -5.57 15.73 -7.11
C PRO A 19 -5.88 16.68 -5.95
N ILE A 20 -5.82 16.19 -4.71
CA ILE A 20 -6.22 16.94 -3.52
C ILE A 20 -5.01 17.42 -2.74
N GLU A 21 -4.98 18.72 -2.42
CA GLU A 21 -3.92 19.33 -1.62
C GLU A 21 -4.31 19.45 -0.13
N GLY A 22 -3.32 19.22 0.75
CA GLY A 22 -3.43 19.49 2.18
C GLY A 22 -4.01 18.35 3.03
N MET A 23 -4.08 17.13 2.50
CA MET A 23 -4.41 15.92 3.26
C MET A 23 -3.20 15.42 4.05
N THR A 24 -3.37 15.16 5.34
CA THR A 24 -2.26 14.83 6.26
C THR A 24 -2.47 13.55 7.05
N CYS A 25 -3.68 13.01 7.07
CA CYS A 25 -4.04 11.85 7.90
C CYS A 25 -5.34 11.19 7.42
N ALA A 26 -5.64 9.99 7.92
CA ALA A 26 -6.84 9.21 7.60
C ALA A 26 -8.15 9.96 7.84
N SER A 27 -8.22 10.81 8.87
CA SER A 27 -9.41 11.63 9.14
C SER A 27 -9.68 12.69 8.06
N CYS A 28 -8.66 13.17 7.35
CA CYS A 28 -8.84 14.05 6.19
C CYS A 28 -9.56 13.31 5.05
N VAL A 29 -9.11 12.08 4.79
CA VAL A 29 -9.64 11.20 3.75
C VAL A 29 -11.14 10.96 3.95
N ASN A 30 -11.54 10.49 5.14
CA ASN A 30 -12.94 10.20 5.45
C ASN A 30 -13.85 11.43 5.37
N ARG A 31 -13.30 12.62 5.68
CA ARG A 31 -14.05 13.86 5.57
C ARG A 31 -14.35 14.18 4.12
N ILE A 32 -13.34 14.17 3.26
CA ILE A 32 -13.51 14.47 1.82
C ILE A 32 -14.49 13.48 1.20
N GLU A 33 -14.36 12.18 1.48
CA GLU A 33 -15.29 11.14 1.02
C GLU A 33 -16.72 11.42 1.47
N ARG A 34 -16.94 11.78 2.75
CA ARG A 34 -18.29 12.10 3.24
C ARG A 34 -18.92 13.29 2.55
N PHE A 35 -18.13 14.29 2.17
CA PHE A 35 -18.64 15.44 1.43
C PHE A 35 -18.96 15.07 -0.01
N LEU A 36 -18.05 14.35 -0.68
CA LEU A 36 -18.26 13.86 -2.05
C LEU A 36 -19.48 12.95 -2.16
N LYS A 37 -19.62 11.95 -1.28
CA LYS A 37 -20.78 11.03 -1.28
C LYS A 37 -22.11 11.69 -0.90
N LYS A 38 -22.08 12.90 -0.34
CA LYS A 38 -23.29 13.69 -0.05
C LYS A 38 -23.68 14.60 -1.22
N THR A 39 -22.80 14.78 -2.21
CA THR A 39 -23.08 15.57 -3.40
C THR A 39 -24.08 14.83 -4.28
N PRO A 40 -25.22 15.43 -4.65
CA PRO A 40 -26.15 14.83 -5.59
C PRO A 40 -25.45 14.46 -6.89
N GLY A 41 -25.73 13.28 -7.44
CA GLY A 41 -25.07 12.78 -8.65
C GLY A 41 -23.75 12.03 -8.42
N VAL A 42 -23.19 12.02 -7.20
CA VAL A 42 -22.05 11.16 -6.87
C VAL A 42 -22.55 9.80 -6.37
N GLU A 43 -22.22 8.73 -7.08
CA GLU A 43 -22.55 7.36 -6.68
C GLU A 43 -21.56 6.80 -5.66
N ASP A 44 -20.27 7.02 -5.91
CA ASP A 44 -19.20 6.63 -5.00
C ASP A 44 -18.02 7.59 -5.04
N ALA A 45 -17.26 7.63 -3.95
CA ALA A 45 -16.03 8.38 -3.85
C ALA A 45 -15.03 7.67 -2.93
N SER A 46 -13.80 7.55 -3.39
CA SER A 46 -12.67 7.00 -2.64
C SER A 46 -11.53 8.00 -2.65
N VAL A 47 -10.91 8.24 -1.50
CA VAL A 47 -9.78 9.16 -1.37
C VAL A 47 -8.57 8.39 -0.86
N ASN A 48 -7.40 8.67 -1.43
CA ASN A 48 -6.15 8.02 -1.04
C ASN A 48 -5.12 9.04 -0.56
N LEU A 49 -4.68 8.85 0.69
CA LEU A 49 -3.66 9.67 1.31
C LEU A 49 -2.25 9.43 0.72
N ALA A 50 -1.97 8.24 0.22
CA ALA A 50 -0.65 7.89 -0.30
C ALA A 50 -0.39 8.50 -1.70
N THR A 51 -1.43 8.62 -2.52
CA THR A 51 -1.36 9.24 -3.86
C THR A 51 -1.88 10.68 -3.88
N GLU A 52 -2.44 11.18 -2.78
CA GLU A 52 -3.05 12.50 -2.67
C GLU A 52 -4.14 12.76 -3.73
N ARG A 53 -4.92 11.73 -4.07
CA ARG A 53 -5.95 11.77 -5.12
C ARG A 53 -7.30 11.28 -4.59
N ALA A 54 -8.38 11.86 -5.12
CA ALA A 54 -9.75 11.42 -4.93
C ALA A 54 -10.30 10.88 -6.25
N THR A 55 -10.80 9.65 -6.23
CA THR A 55 -11.52 9.03 -7.34
C THR A 55 -13.01 9.16 -7.06
N VAL A 56 -13.76 9.74 -7.99
CA VAL A 56 -15.18 10.04 -7.84
C VAL A 56 -15.94 9.44 -9.01
N ARG A 57 -16.92 8.58 -8.70
CA ARG A 57 -17.85 8.02 -9.68
C ARG A 57 -19.13 8.82 -9.63
N LEU A 58 -19.46 9.49 -10.73
CA LEU A 58 -20.58 10.42 -10.78
C LEU A 58 -21.42 10.20 -12.04
N ASP A 59 -22.72 10.46 -11.89
CA ASP A 59 -23.66 10.53 -13.00
C ASP A 59 -23.45 11.88 -13.72
N PRO A 60 -22.97 11.87 -14.97
CA PRO A 60 -22.71 13.09 -15.73
C PRO A 60 -23.95 13.94 -15.98
N ALA A 61 -25.16 13.39 -15.81
CA ALA A 61 -26.41 14.14 -15.91
C ALA A 61 -26.73 14.97 -14.66
N LEU A 62 -26.15 14.64 -13.50
CA LEU A 62 -26.49 15.22 -12.20
C LEU A 62 -25.34 16.01 -11.56
N ALA A 63 -24.10 15.66 -11.85
CA ALA A 63 -22.92 16.36 -11.34
C ALA A 63 -21.80 16.36 -12.37
N GLY A 64 -20.96 17.41 -12.35
CA GLY A 64 -19.73 17.48 -13.10
C GLY A 64 -18.52 17.57 -12.18
N ARG A 65 -17.36 17.84 -12.80
CA ARG A 65 -16.10 18.05 -12.07
C ARG A 65 -16.20 19.23 -11.10
N ASP A 66 -16.90 20.30 -11.49
CA ASP A 66 -16.97 21.52 -10.69
C ASP A 66 -17.74 21.31 -9.38
N GLU A 67 -18.81 20.51 -9.39
CA GLU A 67 -19.55 20.12 -8.20
C GLU A 67 -18.69 19.25 -7.27
N ALA A 68 -17.91 18.33 -7.83
CA ALA A 68 -16.99 17.51 -7.06
C ALA A 68 -15.86 18.37 -6.44
N VAL A 69 -15.30 19.32 -7.19
CA VAL A 69 -14.31 20.30 -6.68
C VAL A 69 -14.92 21.20 -5.60
N ALA A 70 -16.15 21.66 -5.78
CA ALA A 70 -16.87 22.45 -4.79
C ALA A 70 -17.11 21.65 -3.49
N ALA A 71 -17.42 20.36 -3.60
CA ALA A 71 -17.56 19.46 -2.44
C ALA A 71 -16.23 19.27 -1.69
N VAL A 72 -15.11 19.13 -2.40
CA VAL A 72 -13.76 19.11 -1.80
C VAL A 72 -13.45 20.42 -1.08
N ARG A 73 -13.77 21.56 -1.69
CA ARG A 73 -13.61 22.89 -1.07
C ARG A 73 -14.51 23.07 0.15
N ALA A 74 -15.74 22.58 0.10
CA ALA A 74 -16.67 22.58 1.23
C ALA A 74 -16.17 21.68 2.39
N ALA A 75 -15.42 20.62 2.08
CA ALA A 75 -14.72 19.81 3.06
C ALA A 75 -13.47 20.50 3.66
N GLY A 76 -13.05 21.64 3.11
CA GLY A 76 -11.91 22.45 3.55
C GLY A 76 -10.58 22.14 2.86
N TYR A 77 -10.60 21.52 1.68
CA TYR A 77 -9.37 21.16 0.92
C TYR A 77 -9.35 21.83 -0.44
N GLU A 78 -8.17 21.86 -1.07
CA GLU A 78 -8.02 22.38 -2.43
C GLU A 78 -7.77 21.25 -3.43
N VAL A 79 -8.16 21.47 -4.68
CA VAL A 79 -7.86 20.57 -5.80
C VAL A 79 -6.81 21.26 -6.65
N LYS A 80 -5.67 20.59 -6.89
CA LYS A 80 -4.65 21.15 -7.79
C LYS A 80 -5.28 21.36 -9.17
N PRO A 81 -5.02 22.50 -9.85
CA PRO A 81 -5.37 22.62 -11.25
C PRO A 81 -4.62 21.52 -12.00
N GLU A 82 -5.35 20.62 -12.68
CA GLU A 82 -4.73 19.88 -13.77
C GLU A 82 -4.22 20.93 -14.75
N ALA A 83 -2.98 20.79 -15.23
CA ALA A 83 -2.54 21.54 -16.38
C ALA A 83 -3.56 21.26 -17.47
N ALA A 84 -4.42 22.25 -17.74
CA ALA A 84 -5.45 22.12 -18.73
C ALA A 84 -4.75 21.68 -20.02
N VAL A 85 -5.09 20.49 -20.50
CA VAL A 85 -5.07 20.20 -21.92
C VAL A 85 -5.90 21.32 -22.52
N ALA A 86 -5.21 22.36 -22.99
CA ALA A 86 -5.84 23.44 -23.68
C ALA A 86 -6.55 22.80 -24.87
N ALA A 87 -7.88 22.78 -24.82
CA ALA A 87 -8.72 22.54 -25.97
C ALA A 87 -8.26 23.54 -27.05
N GLY A 88 -7.48 23.07 -28.02
CA GLY A 88 -6.96 23.92 -29.10
C GLY A 88 -5.63 23.54 -29.75
N ALA A 89 -4.87 22.55 -29.28
CA ALA A 89 -3.68 22.07 -29.99
C ALA A 89 -3.80 20.58 -30.33
N GLU A 90 -4.22 20.29 -31.56
CA GLU A 90 -4.20 18.94 -32.13
C GLU A 90 -2.77 18.37 -32.09
N GLY A 91 -2.59 17.23 -31.40
CA GLY A 91 -1.48 16.30 -31.67
C GLY A 91 -0.43 16.07 -30.57
N ALA A 92 -0.43 16.78 -29.44
CA ALA A 92 0.56 16.55 -28.39
C ALA A 92 -0.05 15.87 -27.15
N THR A 93 0.00 14.54 -27.09
CA THR A 93 -0.26 13.82 -25.84
C THR A 93 0.97 13.95 -24.93
N ALA A 94 0.84 14.64 -23.80
CA ALA A 94 1.90 14.65 -22.78
C ALA A 94 2.23 13.20 -22.35
N SER A 95 3.51 12.87 -22.27
CA SER A 95 3.91 11.51 -21.89
C SER A 95 3.64 11.27 -20.40
N LEU A 96 3.30 10.02 -20.03
CA LEU A 96 3.15 9.60 -18.63
C LEU A 96 4.43 9.87 -17.80
N ALA A 97 5.59 9.93 -18.45
CA ALA A 97 6.87 10.23 -17.81
C ALA A 97 7.00 11.71 -17.41
N ASP A 98 6.44 12.63 -18.18
CA ASP A 98 6.49 14.07 -17.92
C ASP A 98 5.60 14.46 -16.73
N GLU A 99 4.38 13.90 -16.68
CA GLU A 99 3.44 14.11 -15.57
C GLU A 99 4.04 13.64 -14.23
N VAL A 100 4.69 12.48 -14.20
CA VAL A 100 5.33 11.93 -13.00
C VAL A 100 6.56 12.74 -12.57
N SER A 101 7.33 13.25 -13.54
CA SER A 101 8.51 14.08 -13.27
C SER A 101 8.16 15.41 -12.62
N ALA A 102 7.06 16.05 -13.05
CA ALA A 102 6.56 17.28 -12.43
C ALA A 102 6.10 17.05 -10.97
N ASP A 103 5.34 15.97 -10.74
CA ASP A 103 4.90 15.57 -9.40
C ASP A 103 6.07 15.27 -8.44
N ASP A 104 7.15 14.68 -8.95
CA ASP A 104 8.33 14.35 -8.16
C ASP A 104 9.12 15.61 -7.73
N LEU A 105 9.25 16.61 -8.61
CA LEU A 105 9.88 17.90 -8.28
C LEU A 105 9.12 18.64 -7.17
N ASP A 106 7.78 18.65 -7.23
CA ASP A 106 6.93 19.24 -6.20
C ASP A 106 7.09 18.52 -4.85
N ARG A 107 7.10 17.19 -4.86
CA ARG A 107 7.31 16.38 -3.65
C ARG A 107 8.68 16.64 -3.02
N GLU A 108 9.74 16.76 -3.82
CA GLU A 108 11.08 17.07 -3.31
C GLU A 108 11.12 18.44 -2.63
N ARG A 109 10.47 19.45 -3.20
CA ARG A 109 10.37 20.80 -2.61
C ARG A 109 9.68 20.75 -1.24
N LEU A 110 8.52 20.11 -1.16
CA LEU A 110 7.75 19.93 0.07
C LEU A 110 8.53 19.16 1.16
N GLN A 111 9.28 18.12 0.76
CA GLN A 111 10.15 17.37 1.67
C GLN A 111 11.29 18.22 2.21
N ARG A 112 11.98 19.00 1.35
CA ARG A 112 13.04 19.91 1.77
C ARG A 112 12.52 20.97 2.74
N GLN A 113 11.35 21.54 2.46
CA GLN A 113 10.71 22.53 3.32
C GLN A 113 10.35 21.93 4.69
N THR A 114 9.76 20.73 4.72
CA THR A 114 9.40 20.06 5.97
C THR A 114 10.64 19.69 6.78
N LEU A 115 11.71 19.22 6.13
CA LEU A 115 12.99 18.95 6.79
C LEU A 115 13.59 20.23 7.37
N LEU A 116 13.60 21.33 6.62
CA LEU A 116 14.08 22.62 7.10
C LEU A 116 13.31 23.06 8.35
N GLN A 117 11.98 22.99 8.32
CA GLN A 117 11.13 23.34 9.46
C GLN A 117 11.40 22.43 10.67
N ALA A 118 11.57 21.13 10.46
CA ALA A 118 11.92 20.19 11.52
C ALA A 118 13.30 20.51 12.12
N SER A 119 14.32 20.69 11.29
CA SER A 119 15.69 21.00 11.72
C SER A 119 15.78 22.32 12.47
N VAL A 120 15.09 23.36 12.01
CA VAL A 120 15.05 24.65 12.69
C VAL A 120 14.32 24.56 14.03
N ALA A 121 13.19 23.84 14.11
CA ALA A 121 12.47 23.62 15.36
C ALA A 121 13.29 22.81 16.37
N ILE A 122 13.92 21.71 15.95
CA ILE A 122 14.79 20.89 16.82
C ILE A 122 16.02 21.70 17.25
N GLY A 123 16.66 22.42 16.33
CA GLY A 123 17.79 23.28 16.65
C GLY A 123 17.43 24.37 17.65
N ALA A 124 16.28 25.04 17.48
CA ALA A 124 15.76 26.00 18.43
C ALA A 124 15.47 25.35 19.79
N ALA A 125 14.85 24.17 19.82
CA ALA A 125 14.60 23.45 21.07
C ALA A 125 15.90 23.07 21.80
N VAL A 126 16.92 22.63 21.07
CA VAL A 126 18.25 22.33 21.64
C VAL A 126 18.90 23.60 22.18
N LEU A 127 18.82 24.72 21.45
CA LEU A 127 19.33 26.01 21.94
C LEU A 127 18.57 26.49 23.18
N ILE A 128 17.26 26.31 23.23
CA ILE A 128 16.43 26.61 24.41
C ILE A 128 16.89 25.76 25.59
N MET A 129 17.07 24.45 25.41
CA MET A 129 17.59 23.56 26.45
C MET A 129 18.97 24.03 26.92
N ILE A 130 19.91 24.28 25.99
CA ILE A 130 21.25 24.79 26.33
C ILE A 130 21.16 26.12 27.12
N ALA A 131 20.29 27.03 26.72
CA ALA A 131 20.06 28.30 27.41
C ALA A 131 19.43 28.11 28.79
N MET A 132 18.68 27.04 29.04
CA MET A 132 18.20 26.68 30.38
C MET A 132 19.31 26.05 31.26
N PHE A 133 20.35 25.50 30.63
CA PHE A 133 21.54 24.95 31.30
C PHE A 133 22.68 25.97 31.49
N THR A 134 22.54 27.21 31.00
CA THR A 134 23.58 28.23 31.25
C THR A 134 23.65 28.58 32.73
N PRO A 135 24.85 28.82 33.29
CA PRO A 135 24.99 29.19 34.68
C PRO A 135 24.15 30.42 35.01
N GLN A 136 23.21 30.24 35.95
CA GLN A 136 22.28 31.26 36.43
C GLN A 136 22.98 32.46 37.10
N THR A 137 24.30 32.38 37.28
CA THR A 137 25.20 33.42 37.76
C THR A 137 25.45 34.52 36.73
N VAL A 138 25.18 34.28 35.44
CA VAL A 138 25.45 35.22 34.33
C VAL A 138 24.19 35.95 33.84
N VAL A 139 23.04 35.26 33.80
CA VAL A 139 21.74 35.81 33.38
C VAL A 139 20.64 35.20 34.23
N ALA A 140 19.70 36.01 34.73
CA ALA A 140 18.58 35.51 35.54
C ALA A 140 17.62 34.63 34.70
N MET A 141 17.09 33.55 35.27
CA MET A 141 16.15 32.65 34.58
C MET A 141 14.94 33.37 33.99
N MET A 142 14.47 34.42 34.66
CA MET A 142 13.34 35.22 34.20
C MET A 142 13.64 35.96 32.89
N ASP A 143 14.88 36.43 32.70
CA ASP A 143 15.31 37.07 31.47
C ASP A 143 15.62 36.05 30.37
N ILE A 144 16.14 34.88 30.74
CA ILE A 144 16.28 33.72 29.84
C ILE A 144 14.90 33.28 29.31
N ASN A 145 13.88 33.17 30.17
CA ASN A 145 12.51 32.81 29.77
C ASN A 145 11.89 33.85 28.82
N LYS A 146 12.11 35.15 29.08
CA LYS A 146 11.69 36.23 28.17
C LYS A 146 12.42 36.18 26.82
N LEU A 147 13.69 35.80 26.81
CA LEU A 147 14.48 35.62 25.60
C LEU A 147 14.00 34.40 24.79
N ILE A 148 13.67 33.29 25.46
CA ILE A 148 13.16 32.04 24.87
C ILE A 148 11.76 32.22 24.27
N LEU A 149 10.93 33.08 24.86
CA LEU A 149 9.56 33.32 24.42
C LEU A 149 9.47 33.62 22.91
N TRP A 150 10.34 34.50 22.40
CA TRP A 150 10.32 34.90 20.98
C TRP A 150 10.61 33.75 20.01
N PRO A 151 11.75 33.03 20.09
CA PRO A 151 12.02 31.89 19.22
C PRO A 151 10.99 30.77 19.41
N ALA A 152 10.55 30.48 20.63
CA ALA A 152 9.52 29.46 20.86
C ALA A 152 8.19 29.83 20.18
N THR A 153 7.77 31.09 20.31
CA THR A 153 6.55 31.62 19.64
C THR A 153 6.69 31.60 18.12
N PHE A 154 7.86 31.96 17.59
CA PHE A 154 8.14 31.87 16.16
C PHE A 154 7.97 30.43 15.65
N ILE A 155 8.58 29.44 16.32
CA ILE A 155 8.43 28.03 15.94
C ILE A 155 6.97 27.57 16.06
N GLN A 156 6.28 27.95 17.13
CA GLN A 156 4.88 27.60 17.40
C GLN A 156 3.98 27.94 16.20
N PHE A 157 4.08 29.16 15.68
CA PHE A 157 3.18 29.65 14.64
C PHE A 157 3.73 29.47 13.22
N TRP A 158 5.05 29.47 13.02
CA TRP A 158 5.65 29.23 11.70
C TRP A 158 5.71 27.74 11.34
N ALA A 159 6.46 26.95 12.13
CA ALA A 159 6.59 25.51 11.87
C ALA A 159 5.30 24.77 12.23
N GLY A 160 4.67 25.17 13.36
CA GLY A 160 3.42 24.60 13.84
C GLY A 160 2.16 25.13 13.16
N GLY A 161 2.22 26.24 12.41
CA GLY A 161 1.06 26.88 11.76
C GLY A 161 0.24 25.95 10.85
N ARG A 162 0.86 24.88 10.31
CA ARG A 162 0.14 23.85 9.55
C ARG A 162 -0.86 23.06 10.41
N PHE A 163 -0.48 22.75 11.66
CA PHE A 163 -1.32 21.98 12.59
C PHE A 163 -2.53 22.81 13.00
N TYR A 164 -2.33 24.10 13.29
CA TYR A 164 -3.42 25.04 13.57
C TYR A 164 -4.40 25.17 12.41
N ARG A 165 -3.91 25.38 11.18
CA ARG A 165 -4.76 25.46 9.99
C ARG A 165 -5.55 24.17 9.77
N ALA A 166 -4.93 23.01 9.96
CA ALA A 166 -5.61 21.73 9.82
C ALA A 166 -6.63 21.46 10.94
N ALA A 167 -6.28 21.75 12.19
CA ALA A 167 -7.15 21.60 13.36
C ALA A 167 -8.37 22.53 13.28
N TRP A 168 -8.17 23.79 12.86
CA TRP A 168 -9.25 24.77 12.68
C TRP A 168 -10.22 24.33 11.58
N ARG A 169 -9.69 23.90 10.42
CA ARG A 169 -10.51 23.33 9.34
C ARG A 169 -11.33 22.13 9.83
N ALA A 170 -10.70 21.20 10.55
CA ALA A 170 -11.42 20.04 11.09
C ALA A 170 -12.54 20.45 12.08
N GLY A 171 -12.23 21.37 13.00
CA GLY A 171 -13.15 21.84 14.03
C GLY A 171 -14.35 22.60 13.48
N ARG A 172 -14.14 23.51 12.51
CA ARG A 172 -15.22 24.26 11.84
C ARG A 172 -16.29 23.36 11.22
N HIS A 173 -15.89 22.15 10.83
CA HIS A 173 -16.75 21.16 10.20
C HIS A 173 -17.01 19.94 11.11
N GLY A 174 -16.97 20.11 12.44
CA GLY A 174 -17.48 19.13 13.41
C GLY A 174 -16.65 17.85 13.57
N GLY A 175 -15.34 17.88 13.32
CA GLY A 175 -14.48 16.72 13.59
C GLY A 175 -13.13 17.09 14.20
N ALA A 176 -12.41 16.08 14.68
CA ALA A 176 -11.07 16.22 15.24
C ALA A 176 -10.10 15.32 14.49
N THR A 177 -8.85 15.76 14.35
CA THR A 177 -7.79 15.00 13.67
C THR A 177 -6.57 14.90 14.56
N MET A 178 -5.57 14.16 14.09
CA MET A 178 -4.23 14.19 14.68
C MET A 178 -3.70 15.62 14.86
N ASP A 179 -3.90 16.48 13.86
CA ASP A 179 -3.42 17.86 13.91
C ASP A 179 -4.08 18.63 15.07
N THR A 180 -5.30 18.26 15.46
CA THR A 180 -5.99 18.76 16.66
C THR A 180 -5.27 18.38 17.94
N LEU A 181 -4.83 17.13 18.10
CA LEU A 181 -4.07 16.69 19.29
C LEU A 181 -2.76 17.49 19.43
N VAL A 182 -2.03 17.63 18.33
CA VAL A 182 -0.76 18.38 18.31
C VAL A 182 -0.99 19.86 18.62
N ALA A 183 -1.97 20.48 17.96
CA ALA A 183 -2.30 21.88 18.20
C ALA A 183 -2.72 22.11 19.66
N VAL A 184 -3.57 21.26 20.24
CA VAL A 184 -4.02 21.40 21.64
C VAL A 184 -2.87 21.17 22.62
N GLY A 185 -2.10 20.09 22.47
CA GLY A 185 -1.01 19.75 23.39
C GLY A 185 0.11 20.79 23.39
N THR A 186 0.56 21.21 22.21
CA THR A 186 1.63 22.23 22.07
C THR A 186 1.14 23.62 22.50
N SER A 187 -0.12 23.97 22.21
CA SER A 187 -0.69 25.23 22.70
C SER A 187 -0.84 25.25 24.22
N ALA A 188 -1.22 24.13 24.86
CA ALA A 188 -1.32 24.05 26.31
C ALA A 188 0.05 24.30 26.98
N ALA A 189 1.11 23.67 26.45
CA ALA A 189 2.49 23.91 26.89
C ALA A 189 2.92 25.37 26.68
N TRP A 190 2.68 25.92 25.50
CA TRP A 190 3.08 27.29 25.14
C TRP A 190 2.31 28.35 25.94
N VAL A 191 0.98 28.26 26.01
CA VAL A 191 0.14 29.23 26.75
C VAL A 191 0.52 29.27 28.23
N TYR A 192 0.71 28.10 28.85
CA TYR A 192 1.18 28.04 30.23
C TYR A 192 2.54 28.73 30.38
N SER A 193 3.48 28.45 29.49
CA SER A 193 4.83 29.05 29.52
C SER A 193 4.80 30.56 29.33
N VAL A 194 3.94 31.08 28.45
CA VAL A 194 3.73 32.51 28.25
C VAL A 194 3.17 33.15 29.52
N PHE A 195 2.15 32.53 30.12
CA PHE A 195 1.52 33.04 31.34
C PHE A 195 2.52 33.12 32.50
N VAL A 196 3.29 32.04 32.70
CA VAL A 196 4.35 31.97 33.72
C VAL A 196 5.44 33.01 33.49
N THR A 197 5.80 33.28 32.22
CA THR A 197 6.84 34.26 31.87
C THR A 197 6.37 35.71 32.02
N MET A 198 5.09 35.99 31.73
CA MET A 198 4.52 37.35 31.77
C MET A 198 4.03 37.75 33.17
N TYR A 199 3.58 36.78 33.97
CA TYR A 199 3.01 37.00 35.29
C TYR A 199 3.69 36.14 36.37
N PRO A 200 5.02 36.21 36.53
CA PRO A 200 5.74 35.39 37.50
C PRO A 200 5.29 35.67 38.94
N GLU A 201 4.93 36.91 39.27
CA GLU A 201 4.46 37.30 40.61
C GLU A 201 3.20 36.53 41.04
N VAL A 202 2.26 36.29 40.11
CA VAL A 202 1.03 35.52 40.37
C VAL A 202 1.35 34.06 40.69
N ILE A 203 2.36 33.50 40.03
CA ILE A 203 2.84 32.13 40.26
C ILE A 203 3.52 32.02 41.62
N HIS A 204 4.35 32.99 41.97
CA HIS A 204 4.99 33.08 43.29
C HIS A 204 3.97 33.27 44.42
N LEU A 205 2.93 34.08 44.21
CA LEU A 205 1.81 34.27 45.15
C LEU A 205 1.00 32.99 45.37
N ALA A 206 0.90 32.13 44.35
CA ALA A 206 0.33 30.78 44.47
C ALA A 206 1.30 29.76 45.12
N GLY A 207 2.50 30.21 45.51
CA GLY A 207 3.56 29.39 46.10
C GLY A 207 4.20 28.41 45.12
N LEU A 208 4.01 28.60 43.81
CA LEU A 208 4.56 27.73 42.76
C LEU A 208 5.86 28.33 42.19
N HIS A 209 6.69 27.48 41.57
CA HIS A 209 7.85 27.93 40.81
C HIS A 209 7.48 28.21 39.36
N PRO A 210 7.99 29.31 38.77
CA PRO A 210 7.82 29.62 37.35
C PRO A 210 8.60 28.65 36.44
N GLU A 211 8.14 27.42 36.28
CA GLU A 211 8.67 26.49 35.27
C GLU A 211 8.01 26.75 33.92
N THR A 212 8.82 26.76 32.86
CA THR A 212 8.34 26.93 31.47
C THR A 212 8.52 25.63 30.69
N TYR A 213 7.66 25.42 29.69
CA TYR A 213 7.62 24.26 28.78
C TYR A 213 7.76 24.67 27.31
N PHE A 214 8.47 25.78 27.06
CA PHE A 214 8.75 26.25 25.69
C PHE A 214 9.59 25.23 24.91
N ASP A 215 10.53 24.59 25.59
CA ASP A 215 11.35 23.48 25.09
C ASP A 215 10.46 22.32 24.61
N SER A 216 9.50 21.91 25.43
CA SER A 216 8.58 20.80 25.19
C SER A 216 7.69 21.07 23.98
N SER A 217 7.11 22.27 23.89
CA SER A 217 6.30 22.63 22.72
C SER A 217 7.12 22.61 21.43
N THR A 218 8.31 23.21 21.47
CA THR A 218 9.20 23.37 20.31
C THR A 218 9.75 22.03 19.83
N ILE A 219 10.19 21.17 20.76
CA ILE A 219 10.73 19.84 20.43
C ILE A 219 9.65 18.91 19.91
N ILE A 220 8.42 18.96 20.46
CA ILE A 220 7.29 18.16 19.98
C ILE A 220 6.99 18.52 18.52
N ILE A 221 6.88 19.82 18.20
CA ILE A 221 6.69 20.27 16.81
C ILE A 221 7.82 19.73 15.93
N GLY A 222 9.08 19.91 16.34
CA GLY A 222 10.24 19.46 15.58
C GLY A 222 10.25 17.96 15.30
N LEU A 223 10.01 17.13 16.32
CA LEU A 223 10.00 15.66 16.21
C LEU A 223 8.83 15.14 15.37
N ILE A 224 7.65 15.75 15.48
CA ILE A 224 6.49 15.37 14.65
C ILE A 224 6.75 15.72 13.19
N LEU A 225 7.35 16.88 12.91
CA LEU A 225 7.73 17.27 11.56
C LEU A 225 8.82 16.39 10.98
N LEU A 226 9.82 16.02 11.79
CA LEU A 226 10.83 15.04 11.41
C LEU A 226 10.19 13.68 11.09
N GLY A 227 9.24 13.24 11.92
CA GLY A 227 8.43 12.04 11.68
C GLY A 227 7.71 12.08 10.33
N ARG A 228 7.01 13.19 10.02
CA ARG A 228 6.35 13.40 8.72
C ARG A 228 7.31 13.45 7.54
N TRP A 229 8.51 13.99 7.74
CA TRP A 229 9.53 13.98 6.71
C TRP A 229 10.06 12.55 6.45
N LEU A 230 10.40 11.82 7.52
CA LEU A 230 10.83 10.41 7.42
C LEU A 230 9.76 9.56 6.73
N GLU A 231 8.51 9.79 7.10
CA GLU A 231 7.33 9.21 6.51
C GLU A 231 7.25 9.48 5.00
N SER A 232 7.26 10.76 4.60
CA SER A 232 7.19 11.16 3.19
C SER A 232 8.35 10.61 2.38
N ARG A 233 9.56 10.60 2.94
CA ARG A 233 10.75 10.04 2.28
C ARG A 233 10.62 8.54 2.08
N ALA A 234 10.07 7.83 3.06
CA ALA A 234 9.89 6.39 2.98
C ALA A 234 8.76 6.02 2.00
N LYS A 235 7.67 6.80 1.92
CA LYS A 235 6.66 6.71 0.84
C LYS A 235 7.26 6.97 -0.54
N GLY A 236 8.12 7.98 -0.69
CA GLY A 236 8.74 8.28 -1.99
C GLY A 236 9.56 7.10 -2.56
N ARG A 237 10.02 6.19 -1.69
CA ARG A 237 10.65 4.93 -2.11
C ARG A 237 9.65 3.91 -2.61
N THR A 238 8.42 3.86 -2.09
CA THR A 238 7.40 2.85 -2.44
C THR A 238 6.82 3.01 -3.84
N THR A 239 6.78 4.24 -4.39
CA THR A 239 6.34 4.54 -5.77
C THR A 239 7.30 4.01 -6.86
N GLY A 240 8.46 3.46 -6.48
CA GLY A 240 9.51 3.01 -7.41
C GLY A 240 9.10 1.90 -8.39
N ALA A 241 8.13 1.04 -8.06
CA ALA A 241 7.69 -0.03 -8.95
C ALA A 241 6.94 0.52 -10.18
N ILE A 242 6.01 1.46 -9.96
CA ILE A 242 5.34 2.18 -11.05
C ILE A 242 6.38 2.97 -11.88
N ARG A 243 7.34 3.64 -11.21
CA ARG A 243 8.41 4.36 -11.93
C ARG A 243 9.23 3.45 -12.83
N ARG A 244 9.51 2.21 -12.41
CA ARG A 244 10.20 1.23 -13.25
C ARG A 244 9.37 0.89 -14.48
N LEU A 245 8.08 0.61 -14.30
CA LEU A 245 7.15 0.32 -15.41
C LEU A 245 7.07 1.50 -16.40
N ILE A 246 6.91 2.73 -15.92
CA ILE A 246 6.90 3.93 -16.77
C ILE A 246 8.26 4.12 -17.46
N GLY A 247 9.37 3.88 -16.75
CA GLY A 247 10.72 3.90 -17.30
C GLY A 247 10.99 2.80 -18.34
N LEU A 248 10.04 1.87 -18.58
CA LEU A 248 10.11 0.92 -19.69
C LEU A 248 9.64 1.54 -21.02
N GLN A 249 8.85 2.62 -21.01
CA GLN A 249 8.41 3.26 -22.25
C GLN A 249 9.60 3.77 -23.09
N ALA A 250 9.49 3.61 -24.40
CA ALA A 250 10.40 4.29 -25.33
C ALA A 250 10.12 5.79 -25.30
N THR A 251 11.15 6.62 -25.49
CA THR A 251 11.00 8.08 -25.61
C THR A 251 10.82 8.52 -27.06
N THR A 252 11.33 7.72 -28.00
CA THR A 252 11.28 7.97 -29.44
C THR A 252 10.84 6.71 -30.18
N ALA A 253 10.30 6.89 -31.39
CA ALA A 253 9.96 5.83 -32.30
C ALA A 253 10.57 6.11 -33.68
N ARG A 254 10.95 5.08 -34.41
CA ARG A 254 11.44 5.21 -35.79
C ARG A 254 10.30 4.97 -36.78
N ARG A 255 9.70 6.04 -37.27
CA ARG A 255 8.59 5.99 -38.22
C ARG A 255 9.10 5.86 -39.66
N ILE A 256 8.41 5.07 -40.46
CA ILE A 256 8.64 4.92 -41.90
C ILE A 256 7.54 5.69 -42.64
N ARG A 257 7.93 6.72 -43.39
CA ARG A 257 7.03 7.48 -44.27
C ARG A 257 7.70 7.64 -45.64
N ASP A 258 6.98 7.31 -46.71
CA ASP A 258 7.49 7.33 -48.10
C ASP A 258 8.80 6.54 -48.30
N GLY A 259 9.00 5.45 -47.55
CA GLY A 259 10.20 4.62 -47.59
C GLY A 259 11.41 5.19 -46.84
N VAL A 260 11.27 6.35 -46.18
CA VAL A 260 12.32 6.99 -45.38
C VAL A 260 12.06 6.76 -43.89
N GLU A 261 13.10 6.39 -43.15
CA GLU A 261 13.09 6.24 -41.69
C GLU A 261 13.35 7.60 -41.02
N GLU A 262 12.44 8.07 -40.17
CA GLU A 262 12.59 9.26 -39.33
C GLU A 262 12.43 8.91 -37.84
N ASP A 263 13.30 9.46 -36.98
CA ASP A 263 13.16 9.32 -35.53
C ASP A 263 12.25 10.45 -35.01
N VAL A 264 11.11 10.09 -34.41
CA VAL A 264 10.10 11.01 -33.88
C VAL A 264 9.92 10.82 -32.38
N GLU A 265 9.50 11.87 -31.68
CA GLU A 265 9.05 11.75 -30.29
C GLU A 265 7.82 10.84 -30.21
N LEU A 266 7.74 10.01 -29.17
CA LEU A 266 6.64 9.05 -29.02
C LEU A 266 5.25 9.72 -29.03
N ALA A 267 5.16 10.97 -28.54
CA ALA A 267 3.94 11.76 -28.52
C ALA A 267 3.39 12.11 -29.92
N LEU A 268 4.21 12.02 -30.97
CA LEU A 268 3.85 12.33 -32.36
C LEU A 268 3.45 11.08 -33.17
N VAL A 269 3.49 9.90 -32.56
CA VAL A 269 3.11 8.63 -33.19
C VAL A 269 1.59 8.49 -33.16
N VAL A 270 0.99 8.21 -34.31
CA VAL A 270 -0.45 8.02 -34.45
C VAL A 270 -0.80 6.58 -34.86
N PRO A 271 -2.02 6.09 -34.57
CA PRO A 271 -2.46 4.79 -35.05
C PRO A 271 -2.34 4.70 -36.58
N GLY A 272 -1.85 3.57 -37.08
CA GLY A 272 -1.58 3.34 -38.50
C GLY A 272 -0.15 3.66 -38.95
N ASP A 273 0.65 4.38 -38.14
CA ASP A 273 2.07 4.62 -38.46
C ASP A 273 2.84 3.29 -38.56
N LEU A 274 3.73 3.18 -39.56
CA LEU A 274 4.65 2.06 -39.72
C LEU A 274 5.95 2.37 -38.96
N LEU A 275 6.32 1.50 -38.04
CA LEU A 275 7.46 1.70 -37.14
C LEU A 275 8.48 0.57 -37.31
N ARG A 276 9.76 0.92 -37.45
CA ARG A 276 10.87 -0.04 -37.50
C ARG A 276 11.37 -0.31 -36.09
N VAL A 277 11.44 -1.57 -35.68
CA VAL A 277 12.04 -2.00 -34.41
C VAL A 277 13.26 -2.87 -34.68
N ARG A 278 14.46 -2.42 -34.26
CA ARG A 278 15.72 -3.14 -34.47
C ARG A 278 16.06 -4.04 -33.26
N PRO A 279 16.99 -5.00 -33.41
CA PRO A 279 17.45 -5.77 -32.26
C PRO A 279 18.00 -4.84 -31.16
N GLY A 280 17.56 -5.05 -29.93
CA GLY A 280 17.89 -4.23 -28.76
C GLY A 280 16.98 -3.02 -28.55
N ASP A 281 16.18 -2.63 -29.54
CA ASP A 281 15.22 -1.54 -29.40
C ASP A 281 14.03 -2.01 -28.54
N ARG A 282 13.44 -1.06 -27.82
CA ARG A 282 12.13 -1.26 -27.20
C ARG A 282 11.04 -1.05 -28.23
N VAL A 283 10.01 -1.88 -28.17
CA VAL A 283 8.81 -1.69 -28.97
C VAL A 283 8.13 -0.39 -28.49
N PRO A 284 7.93 0.63 -29.36
CA PRO A 284 7.53 1.96 -28.91
C PRO A 284 6.07 2.04 -28.45
N VAL A 285 5.16 1.35 -29.15
CA VAL A 285 3.70 1.35 -28.93
C VAL A 285 3.15 -0.05 -29.21
N ASP A 286 1.86 -0.30 -28.95
CA ASP A 286 1.26 -1.59 -29.30
C ASP A 286 0.94 -1.63 -30.80
N GLY A 287 1.10 -2.80 -31.41
CA GLY A 287 0.77 -2.95 -32.82
C GLY A 287 0.91 -4.36 -33.36
N VAL A 288 0.85 -4.48 -34.69
CA VAL A 288 0.89 -5.76 -35.41
C VAL A 288 2.10 -5.78 -36.35
N VAL A 289 2.85 -6.87 -36.35
CA VAL A 289 3.99 -7.06 -37.26
C VAL A 289 3.50 -7.15 -38.70
N THR A 290 4.02 -6.30 -39.58
CA THR A 290 3.71 -6.29 -41.01
C THR A 290 4.83 -6.88 -41.86
N GLU A 291 6.08 -6.78 -41.41
CA GLU A 291 7.25 -7.32 -42.11
C GLU A 291 8.30 -7.84 -41.13
N GLY A 292 8.99 -8.91 -41.50
CA GLY A 292 10.08 -9.49 -40.72
C GLY A 292 9.62 -10.50 -39.66
N THR A 293 10.61 -11.10 -38.99
CA THR A 293 10.43 -12.06 -37.90
C THR A 293 11.50 -11.80 -36.84
N SER A 294 11.12 -11.96 -35.57
CA SER A 294 11.97 -11.57 -34.45
C SER A 294 11.54 -12.25 -33.16
N ALA A 295 12.47 -12.45 -32.22
CA ALA A 295 12.09 -12.83 -30.86
C ALA A 295 11.99 -11.60 -29.96
N VAL A 296 10.87 -11.47 -29.24
CA VAL A 296 10.57 -10.34 -28.35
C VAL A 296 10.53 -10.83 -26.91
N ASP A 297 11.29 -10.17 -26.04
CA ASP A 297 11.27 -10.40 -24.60
C ASP A 297 10.12 -9.62 -23.96
N GLU A 298 9.09 -10.35 -23.56
CA GLU A 298 7.90 -9.83 -22.88
C GLU A 298 7.95 -10.05 -21.35
N SER A 299 9.07 -10.57 -20.81
CA SER A 299 9.20 -11.01 -19.42
C SER A 299 8.86 -9.95 -18.38
N MET A 300 9.08 -8.68 -18.71
CA MET A 300 8.80 -7.55 -17.83
C MET A 300 7.31 -7.24 -17.66
N LEU A 301 6.45 -7.71 -18.57
CA LEU A 301 5.01 -7.54 -18.52
C LEU A 301 4.29 -8.85 -18.20
N THR A 302 4.70 -9.96 -18.83
CA THR A 302 4.06 -11.27 -18.71
C THR A 302 4.67 -12.13 -17.60
N GLY A 303 5.87 -11.80 -17.12
CA GLY A 303 6.62 -12.63 -16.17
C GLY A 303 7.25 -13.88 -16.79
N GLU A 304 7.04 -14.13 -18.09
CA GLU A 304 7.59 -15.30 -18.80
C GLU A 304 9.05 -15.05 -19.21
N PRO A 305 10.02 -15.87 -18.75
CA PRO A 305 11.44 -15.58 -18.94
C PRO A 305 11.98 -15.90 -20.34
N ILE A 306 11.19 -16.53 -21.21
CA ILE A 306 11.61 -16.97 -22.54
C ILE A 306 11.06 -15.99 -23.58
N PRO A 307 11.90 -15.40 -24.44
CA PRO A 307 11.44 -14.54 -25.53
C PRO A 307 10.48 -15.27 -26.48
N VAL A 308 9.41 -14.58 -26.87
CA VAL A 308 8.37 -15.10 -27.75
C VAL A 308 8.71 -14.75 -29.20
N THR A 309 8.66 -15.72 -30.11
CA THR A 309 8.85 -15.45 -31.55
C THR A 309 7.61 -14.76 -32.13
N LYS A 310 7.84 -13.65 -32.82
CA LYS A 310 6.83 -12.85 -33.51
C LYS A 310 7.07 -12.87 -35.01
N SER A 311 5.99 -13.04 -35.74
CA SER A 311 5.93 -13.16 -37.19
C SER A 311 4.83 -12.27 -37.77
N ILE A 312 4.75 -12.19 -39.10
CA ILE A 312 3.78 -11.32 -39.77
C ILE A 312 2.36 -11.67 -39.34
N GLY A 313 1.62 -10.66 -38.86
CA GLY A 313 0.27 -10.81 -38.31
C GLY A 313 0.22 -10.94 -36.79
N ASP A 314 1.35 -11.20 -36.12
CA ASP A 314 1.39 -11.29 -34.66
C ASP A 314 1.37 -9.91 -34.01
N GLU A 315 0.72 -9.84 -32.84
CA GLU A 315 0.70 -8.65 -31.99
C GLU A 315 2.01 -8.49 -31.20
N VAL A 316 2.44 -7.24 -31.07
CA VAL A 316 3.58 -6.83 -30.25
C VAL A 316 3.14 -5.75 -29.27
N ILE A 317 3.61 -5.90 -28.03
CA ILE A 317 3.22 -5.02 -26.92
C ILE A 317 4.30 -3.96 -26.72
N GLY A 318 3.88 -2.71 -26.54
CA GLY A 318 4.78 -1.59 -26.24
C GLY A 318 5.60 -1.84 -24.97
N ALA A 319 6.80 -1.24 -24.93
CA ALA A 319 7.80 -1.38 -23.88
C ALA A 319 8.47 -2.77 -23.73
N THR A 320 8.05 -3.77 -24.51
CA THR A 320 8.79 -5.04 -24.64
C THR A 320 10.10 -4.82 -25.41
N ILE A 321 11.05 -5.75 -25.29
CA ILE A 321 12.38 -5.60 -25.89
C ILE A 321 12.50 -6.54 -27.09
N ASN A 322 12.77 -5.99 -28.27
CA ASN A 322 13.19 -6.82 -29.39
C ASN A 322 14.59 -7.39 -29.10
N THR A 323 14.74 -8.71 -29.09
CA THR A 323 16.02 -9.36 -28.78
C THR A 323 16.84 -9.65 -30.03
N SER A 324 16.20 -10.15 -31.09
CA SER A 324 16.86 -10.69 -32.28
C SER A 324 16.03 -10.41 -33.53
N GLY A 325 16.69 -10.14 -34.66
CA GLY A 325 16.00 -9.77 -35.89
C GLY A 325 15.42 -8.35 -35.88
N SER A 326 14.95 -7.91 -37.03
CA SER A 326 14.35 -6.58 -37.23
C SER A 326 12.98 -6.78 -37.84
N PHE A 327 12.00 -6.01 -37.39
CA PHE A 327 10.65 -6.06 -37.94
C PHE A 327 10.06 -4.66 -38.14
N VAL A 328 9.07 -4.59 -39.02
CA VAL A 328 8.21 -3.42 -39.18
C VAL A 328 6.86 -3.76 -38.57
N MET A 329 6.34 -2.85 -37.76
CA MET A 329 5.03 -2.98 -37.14
C MET A 329 4.13 -1.80 -37.54
N ARG A 330 2.83 -2.05 -37.61
CA ARG A 330 1.82 -1.00 -37.70
C ARG A 330 1.30 -0.68 -36.32
N ALA A 331 1.39 0.58 -35.91
CA ALA A 331 0.85 1.06 -34.64
C ALA A 331 -0.68 0.87 -34.60
N VAL A 332 -1.19 0.25 -33.53
CA VAL A 332 -2.63 0.05 -33.32
C VAL A 332 -3.11 0.89 -32.14
N HIS A 333 -2.43 0.80 -31.00
CA HIS A 333 -2.75 1.61 -29.83
C HIS A 333 -1.56 2.47 -29.39
N VAL A 334 -1.81 3.75 -29.12
CA VAL A 334 -0.78 4.75 -28.78
C VAL A 334 -1.17 5.55 -27.53
N GLY A 335 -0.20 6.20 -26.89
CA GLY A 335 -0.48 7.05 -25.72
C GLY A 335 -1.14 6.30 -24.56
N ARG A 336 -2.28 6.82 -24.09
CA ARG A 336 -3.05 6.24 -22.97
C ARG A 336 -3.75 4.92 -23.31
N ASP A 337 -3.88 4.61 -24.59
CA ASP A 337 -4.52 3.38 -25.06
C ASP A 337 -3.52 2.22 -25.20
N THR A 338 -2.25 2.41 -24.84
CA THR A 338 -1.28 1.29 -24.81
C THR A 338 -1.55 0.35 -23.61
N ALA A 339 -1.20 -0.92 -23.75
CA ALA A 339 -1.30 -1.93 -22.70
C ALA A 339 -0.53 -1.49 -21.44
N LEU A 340 0.68 -0.94 -21.60
CA LEU A 340 1.45 -0.42 -20.49
C LEU A 340 0.76 0.78 -19.82
N ALA A 341 0.16 1.71 -20.58
CA ALA A 341 -0.58 2.83 -20.00
C ALA A 341 -1.81 2.35 -19.21
N ARG A 342 -2.56 1.37 -19.74
CA ARG A 342 -3.67 0.73 -19.03
C ARG A 342 -3.21 0.03 -17.76
N ILE A 343 -2.08 -0.70 -17.80
CA ILE A 343 -1.47 -1.33 -16.63
C ILE A 343 -1.12 -0.27 -15.57
N VAL A 344 -0.47 0.82 -15.97
CA VAL A 344 -0.10 1.91 -15.06
C VAL A 344 -1.35 2.52 -14.43
N ASP A 345 -2.38 2.81 -15.22
CA ASP A 345 -3.64 3.36 -14.74
C ASP A 345 -4.35 2.40 -13.78
N LEU A 346 -4.47 1.11 -14.12
CA LEU A 346 -5.06 0.09 -13.25
C LEU A 346 -4.30 -0.01 -11.92
N VAL A 347 -2.97 0.00 -11.94
CA VAL A 347 -2.14 -0.04 -10.71
C VAL A 347 -2.31 1.25 -9.90
N GLN A 348 -2.42 2.43 -10.54
CA GLN A 348 -2.68 3.69 -9.85
C GLN A 348 -4.07 3.71 -9.19
N ARG A 349 -5.11 3.25 -9.90
CA ARG A 349 -6.47 3.09 -9.36
C ARG A 349 -6.48 2.12 -8.19
N ALA A 350 -5.78 1.00 -8.32
CA ALA A 350 -5.67 0.01 -7.25
C ALA A 350 -5.04 0.56 -5.98
N GLN A 351 -3.98 1.35 -6.13
CA GLN A 351 -3.37 2.06 -5.00
C GLN A 351 -4.35 3.05 -4.36
N GLY A 352 -5.21 3.69 -5.17
CA GLY A 352 -6.28 4.62 -4.79
C GLY A 352 -7.43 4.03 -3.96
N SER A 353 -7.66 2.73 -4.08
CA SER A 353 -8.81 2.06 -3.47
C SER A 353 -8.56 1.62 -2.02
N LYS A 354 -9.60 1.68 -1.18
CA LYS A 354 -9.51 1.31 0.25
C LYS A 354 -9.87 -0.15 0.50
N ALA A 355 -8.96 -0.88 1.15
CA ALA A 355 -9.25 -2.21 1.67
C ALA A 355 -10.27 -2.17 2.84
N PRO A 356 -11.16 -3.18 3.00
CA PRO A 356 -12.06 -3.29 4.15
C PRO A 356 -11.39 -3.11 5.52
N ILE A 357 -10.18 -3.67 5.71
CA ILE A 357 -9.42 -3.52 6.96
C ILE A 357 -8.97 -2.06 7.21
N GLN A 358 -8.78 -1.27 6.15
CA GLN A 358 -8.51 0.16 6.26
C GLN A 358 -9.76 0.91 6.71
N LYS A 359 -10.94 0.59 6.16
CA LYS A 359 -12.22 1.19 6.58
C LYS A 359 -12.46 1.00 8.09
N LEU A 360 -12.06 -0.15 8.63
CA LEU A 360 -12.11 -0.42 10.08
C LEU A 360 -11.13 0.47 10.86
N ALA A 361 -9.87 0.56 10.43
CA ALA A 361 -8.87 1.42 11.07
C ALA A 361 -9.26 2.91 11.06
N ASP A 362 -9.82 3.36 9.94
CA ASP A 362 -10.35 4.70 9.73
C ASP A 362 -11.49 5.01 10.71
N ARG A 363 -12.42 4.06 10.93
CA ARG A 363 -13.51 4.18 11.92
C ARG A 363 -12.98 4.25 13.35
N ILE A 364 -11.96 3.45 13.68
CA ILE A 364 -11.34 3.49 15.01
C ILE A 364 -10.71 4.87 15.24
N SER A 365 -9.97 5.41 14.27
CA SER A 365 -9.35 6.73 14.37
C SER A 365 -10.33 7.86 14.67
N GLU A 366 -11.51 7.83 14.04
CA GLU A 366 -12.53 8.87 14.19
C GLU A 366 -13.09 8.94 15.62
N ILE A 367 -13.22 7.79 16.28
CA ILE A 367 -13.68 7.70 17.68
C ILE A 367 -12.52 7.94 18.66
N PHE A 368 -11.32 7.50 18.30
CA PHE A 368 -10.17 7.50 19.18
C PHE A 368 -9.74 8.91 19.60
N VAL A 369 -9.69 9.87 18.66
CA VAL A 369 -9.23 11.24 18.96
C VAL A 369 -10.11 11.96 19.99
N PRO A 370 -11.46 12.01 19.85
CA PRO A 370 -12.32 12.58 20.90
C PRO A 370 -12.20 11.87 22.25
N VAL A 371 -12.12 10.54 22.25
CA VAL A 371 -11.98 9.75 23.49
C VAL A 371 -10.67 10.07 24.21
N VAL A 372 -9.57 10.20 23.47
CA VAL A 372 -8.26 10.58 24.03
C VAL A 372 -8.29 11.98 24.61
N LEU A 373 -8.91 12.96 23.93
CA LEU A 373 -9.04 14.31 24.47
C LEU A 373 -9.85 14.31 25.78
N LEU A 374 -10.91 13.51 25.85
CA LEU A 374 -11.68 13.32 27.08
C LEU A 374 -10.83 12.67 28.17
N ILE A 375 -10.09 11.58 27.88
CA ILE A 375 -9.19 10.93 28.84
C ILE A 375 -8.12 11.91 29.32
N GLY A 376 -7.54 12.71 28.43
CA GLY A 376 -6.58 13.76 28.78
C GLY A 376 -7.21 14.78 29.74
N ALA A 377 -8.39 15.30 29.42
CA ALA A 377 -9.10 16.25 30.28
C ALA A 377 -9.42 15.66 31.66
N LEU A 378 -9.88 14.40 31.72
CA LEU A 378 -10.12 13.70 32.97
C LEU A 378 -8.83 13.47 33.77
N THR A 379 -7.73 13.15 33.08
CA THR A 379 -6.39 13.02 33.69
C THR A 379 -5.94 14.33 34.30
N PHE A 380 -6.10 15.45 33.58
CA PHE A 380 -5.82 16.78 34.11
C PHE A 380 -6.61 17.04 35.40
N VAL A 381 -7.92 16.81 35.38
CA VAL A 381 -8.78 17.03 36.55
C VAL A 381 -8.39 16.14 37.72
N ALA A 382 -8.08 14.86 37.48
CA ALA A 382 -7.68 13.92 38.53
C ALA A 382 -6.39 14.37 39.24
N TRP A 383 -5.36 14.74 38.49
CA TRP A 383 -4.11 15.25 39.06
C TRP A 383 -4.26 16.64 39.68
N PHE A 384 -5.12 17.49 39.13
CA PHE A 384 -5.40 18.81 39.68
C PHE A 384 -6.11 18.72 41.05
N LEU A 385 -7.03 17.77 41.23
CA LEU A 385 -7.78 17.59 42.48
C LEU A 385 -7.05 16.74 43.53
N GLY A 386 -6.39 15.66 43.10
CA GLY A 386 -5.83 14.64 43.99
C GLY A 386 -4.32 14.44 43.89
N GLY A 387 -3.62 15.19 43.04
CA GLY A 387 -2.18 15.06 42.85
C GLY A 387 -1.34 15.66 44.00
N PRO A 388 -0.08 15.22 44.15
CA PRO A 388 0.90 15.90 44.98
C PRO A 388 1.25 17.27 44.39
N GLU A 389 1.75 18.17 45.24
CA GLU A 389 2.26 19.46 44.79
C GLU A 389 3.57 19.29 43.99
N PRO A 390 3.78 20.03 42.88
CA PRO A 390 2.91 21.06 42.31
C PRO A 390 1.79 20.50 41.41
N ARG A 391 0.52 20.68 41.83
CA ARG A 391 -0.64 20.03 41.19
C ARG A 391 -0.86 20.45 39.74
N VAL A 392 -0.74 21.76 39.46
CA VAL A 392 -1.01 22.33 38.12
C VAL A 392 0.01 21.82 37.10
N THR A 393 1.29 21.85 37.47
CA THR A 393 2.40 21.34 36.66
C THR A 393 2.23 19.86 36.34
N LEU A 394 1.94 19.05 37.35
CA LEU A 394 1.77 17.61 37.17
C LEU A 394 0.53 17.27 36.33
N ALA A 395 -0.58 17.97 36.55
CA ALA A 395 -1.80 17.82 35.76
C ALA A 395 -1.58 18.21 34.28
N LEU A 396 -0.88 19.32 34.04
CA LEU A 396 -0.59 19.81 32.70
C LEU A 396 0.37 18.89 31.94
N THR A 397 1.44 18.43 32.60
CA THR A 397 2.41 17.51 31.99
C THR A 397 1.78 16.14 31.70
N ALA A 398 0.95 15.61 32.59
CA ALA A 398 0.18 14.38 32.35
C ALA A 398 -0.83 14.54 31.20
N PHE A 399 -1.55 15.68 31.15
CA PHE A 399 -2.46 16.00 30.04
C PHE A 399 -1.74 16.02 28.69
N ILE A 400 -0.65 16.78 28.60
CA ILE A 400 0.17 16.89 27.37
C ILE A 400 0.71 15.50 27.03
N GLY A 401 1.22 14.76 28.01
CA GLY A 401 1.70 13.39 27.82
C GLY A 401 0.66 12.48 27.18
N VAL A 402 -0.58 12.48 27.70
CA VAL A 402 -1.70 11.68 27.18
C VAL A 402 -2.08 12.11 25.76
N VAL A 403 -2.25 13.41 25.52
CA VAL A 403 -2.68 13.94 24.21
C VAL A 403 -1.63 13.67 23.13
N ILE A 404 -0.34 13.81 23.48
CA ILE A 404 0.76 13.59 22.55
C ILE A 404 0.96 12.09 22.29
N ILE A 405 1.09 11.25 23.33
CA ILE A 405 1.37 9.82 23.14
C ILE A 405 0.26 9.11 22.37
N ALA A 406 -0.94 9.67 22.37
CA ALA A 406 -2.06 9.11 21.66
C ALA A 406 -2.13 9.49 20.17
N CYS A 407 -1.19 10.24 19.57
CA CYS A 407 -1.24 10.43 18.11
C CYS A 407 -0.99 9.09 17.39
N PRO A 408 -1.97 8.58 16.59
CA PRO A 408 -1.80 7.31 15.90
C PRO A 408 -1.13 7.55 14.54
N CYS A 409 0.07 8.12 14.56
CA CYS A 409 0.66 8.68 13.35
C CYS A 409 1.03 7.64 12.28
N ALA A 410 1.34 6.42 12.71
CA ALA A 410 1.63 5.30 11.80
C ALA A 410 0.38 4.70 11.13
N MET A 411 -0.81 4.92 11.69
CA MET A 411 -2.01 4.20 11.27
C MET A 411 -2.47 4.58 9.86
N GLY A 412 -2.42 5.87 9.51
CA GLY A 412 -2.86 6.37 8.20
C GLY A 412 -2.04 5.82 7.01
N LEU A 413 -0.96 5.08 7.29
CA LEU A 413 0.00 4.57 6.32
C LEU A 413 0.18 3.07 6.36
N ALA A 414 -0.10 2.46 7.51
CA ALA A 414 0.02 1.05 7.76
C ALA A 414 -0.52 0.21 6.60
N THR A 415 -1.73 0.56 6.16
CA THR A 415 -2.43 -0.14 5.08
C THR A 415 -2.03 0.35 3.69
N PRO A 416 -2.09 1.67 3.36
CA PRO A 416 -1.78 2.13 2.01
C PRO A 416 -0.35 1.81 1.56
N THR A 417 0.64 1.89 2.45
CA THR A 417 2.04 1.58 2.11
C THR A 417 2.23 0.09 1.82
N ALA A 418 1.61 -0.79 2.60
CA ALA A 418 1.70 -2.23 2.34
C ALA A 418 1.00 -2.61 1.03
N ILE A 419 -0.19 -2.06 0.77
CA ILE A 419 -0.91 -2.27 -0.49
C ILE A 419 -0.09 -1.75 -1.68
N MET A 420 0.45 -0.54 -1.60
CA MET A 420 1.28 0.04 -2.67
C MET A 420 2.51 -0.81 -3.01
N VAL A 421 3.20 -1.35 -2.01
CA VAL A 421 4.33 -2.25 -2.23
C VAL A 421 3.87 -3.60 -2.78
N GLY A 422 2.77 -4.14 -2.27
CA GLY A 422 2.18 -5.40 -2.73
C GLY A 422 1.72 -5.35 -4.18
N THR A 423 0.87 -4.39 -4.55
CA THR A 423 0.36 -4.21 -5.92
C THR A 423 1.48 -3.86 -6.90
N GLY A 424 2.43 -3.01 -6.49
CA GLY A 424 3.61 -2.71 -7.30
C GLY A 424 4.48 -3.94 -7.56
N LYS A 425 4.65 -4.81 -6.55
CA LYS A 425 5.39 -6.07 -6.71
C LYS A 425 4.65 -7.07 -7.59
N GLY A 426 3.33 -7.13 -7.49
CA GLY A 426 2.49 -7.96 -8.35
C GLY A 426 2.61 -7.55 -9.81
N ALA A 427 2.52 -6.24 -10.09
CA ALA A 427 2.62 -5.72 -11.45
C ALA A 427 3.98 -6.02 -12.12
N GLU A 428 5.08 -6.05 -11.35
CA GLU A 428 6.42 -6.46 -11.86
C GLU A 428 6.48 -7.93 -12.34
N ILE A 429 5.50 -8.77 -11.99
CA ILE A 429 5.46 -10.19 -12.38
C ILE A 429 4.15 -10.56 -13.08
N GLY A 430 3.47 -9.58 -13.68
CA GLY A 430 2.23 -9.82 -14.43
C GLY A 430 0.98 -10.07 -13.58
N ILE A 431 0.96 -9.66 -12.30
CA ILE A 431 -0.22 -9.78 -11.43
C ILE A 431 -0.80 -8.39 -11.16
N LEU A 432 -1.89 -8.06 -11.83
CA LEU A 432 -2.59 -6.80 -11.68
C LEU A 432 -3.77 -6.98 -10.75
N ILE A 433 -3.81 -6.23 -9.66
CA ILE A 433 -4.90 -6.29 -8.68
C ILE A 433 -5.64 -4.97 -8.77
N ARG A 434 -6.95 -4.99 -9.04
CA ARG A 434 -7.76 -3.77 -9.26
C ARG A 434 -7.89 -2.89 -8.02
N GLY A 435 -7.75 -3.46 -6.82
CA GLY A 435 -7.87 -2.68 -5.60
C GLY A 435 -7.51 -3.38 -4.29
N GLY A 436 -7.49 -2.59 -3.21
CA GLY A 436 -7.24 -3.08 -1.85
C GLY A 436 -8.31 -4.05 -1.35
N GLU A 437 -9.54 -3.95 -1.87
CA GLU A 437 -10.63 -4.89 -1.57
C GLU A 437 -10.37 -6.26 -2.22
N ALA A 438 -10.09 -6.28 -3.52
CA ALA A 438 -9.65 -7.47 -4.25
C ALA A 438 -8.41 -8.11 -3.60
N LEU A 439 -7.41 -7.31 -3.22
CA LEU A 439 -6.21 -7.79 -2.53
C LEU A 439 -6.54 -8.45 -1.18
N GLU A 440 -7.45 -7.86 -0.40
CA GLU A 440 -7.85 -8.41 0.88
C GLU A 440 -8.70 -9.67 0.75
N ALA A 441 -9.63 -9.67 -0.21
CA ALA A 441 -10.46 -10.82 -0.56
C ALA A 441 -9.60 -11.99 -1.03
N ALA A 442 -8.64 -11.75 -1.94
CA ALA A 442 -7.70 -12.77 -2.44
C ALA A 442 -6.85 -13.37 -1.30
N GLY A 443 -6.47 -12.56 -0.31
CA GLY A 443 -5.77 -13.03 0.89
C GLY A 443 -6.61 -13.96 1.80
N ARG A 444 -7.92 -13.99 1.61
CA ARG A 444 -8.90 -14.72 2.44
C ARG A 444 -9.49 -15.95 1.75
N ILE A 445 -9.18 -16.17 0.46
CA ILE A 445 -9.65 -17.31 -0.32
C ILE A 445 -9.17 -18.63 0.28
N ASP A 446 -10.08 -19.61 0.29
CA ASP A 446 -9.85 -21.01 0.65
C ASP A 446 -10.10 -21.97 -0.52
N THR A 447 -10.94 -21.58 -1.49
CA THR A 447 -11.36 -22.42 -2.61
C THR A 447 -11.08 -21.71 -3.93
N VAL A 448 -10.46 -22.40 -4.89
CA VAL A 448 -10.18 -21.90 -6.24
C VAL A 448 -10.90 -22.77 -7.26
N VAL A 449 -11.74 -22.16 -8.08
CA VAL A 449 -12.43 -22.79 -9.21
C VAL A 449 -11.73 -22.37 -10.49
N LEU A 450 -11.23 -23.34 -11.25
CA LEU A 450 -10.53 -23.12 -12.51
C LEU A 450 -11.47 -23.47 -13.66
N ASP A 451 -11.67 -22.55 -14.59
CA ASP A 451 -12.21 -22.94 -15.90
C ASP A 451 -11.21 -23.88 -16.60
N LYS A 452 -11.73 -24.74 -17.48
CA LYS A 452 -10.88 -25.65 -18.26
C LYS A 452 -10.23 -24.91 -19.43
N THR A 453 -11.05 -24.34 -20.31
CA THR A 453 -10.64 -23.90 -21.65
C THR A 453 -9.87 -22.59 -21.55
N GLY A 454 -8.66 -22.53 -22.12
CA GLY A 454 -7.82 -21.32 -22.10
C GLY A 454 -7.16 -21.01 -20.73
N THR A 455 -7.66 -21.61 -19.64
CA THR A 455 -7.12 -21.50 -18.29
C THR A 455 -6.16 -22.65 -17.97
N LEU A 456 -6.68 -23.88 -17.86
CA LEU A 456 -5.87 -25.10 -17.64
C LEU A 456 -5.28 -25.64 -18.95
N THR A 457 -5.95 -25.39 -20.06
CA THR A 457 -5.55 -25.79 -21.41
C THR A 457 -5.11 -24.59 -22.25
N LEU A 458 -4.54 -24.85 -23.42
CA LEU A 458 -4.09 -23.80 -24.33
C LEU A 458 -5.26 -22.99 -24.93
N GLY A 459 -6.50 -23.52 -24.89
CA GLY A 459 -7.67 -22.88 -25.49
C GLY A 459 -7.61 -22.88 -27.02
N ARG A 460 -6.71 -23.67 -27.60
CA ARG A 460 -6.50 -23.82 -29.03
C ARG A 460 -6.57 -25.31 -29.36
N PRO A 461 -7.63 -25.77 -30.04
CA PRO A 461 -7.75 -27.18 -30.41
C PRO A 461 -6.56 -27.58 -31.27
N ALA A 462 -5.99 -28.74 -31.01
CA ALA A 462 -4.89 -29.32 -31.77
C ALA A 462 -5.22 -30.76 -32.13
N VAL A 463 -4.92 -31.15 -33.37
CA VAL A 463 -5.05 -32.54 -33.80
C VAL A 463 -4.01 -33.36 -33.02
N SER A 464 -4.47 -34.30 -32.21
CA SER A 464 -3.59 -35.19 -31.46
C SER A 464 -3.14 -36.38 -32.29
N GLN A 465 -4.05 -36.95 -33.11
CA GLN A 465 -3.76 -38.06 -34.00
C GLN A 465 -4.62 -38.00 -35.27
N VAL A 466 -4.05 -38.51 -36.36
CA VAL A 466 -4.75 -38.83 -37.61
C VAL A 466 -4.72 -40.34 -37.76
N LEU A 467 -5.89 -40.97 -37.66
CA LEU A 467 -6.04 -42.43 -37.67
C LEU A 467 -6.71 -42.86 -38.98
N PRO A 468 -5.94 -43.18 -40.04
CA PRO A 468 -6.51 -43.69 -41.28
C PRO A 468 -6.96 -45.14 -41.14
N VAL A 469 -7.96 -45.55 -41.93
CA VAL A 469 -8.29 -46.97 -42.11
C VAL A 469 -7.14 -47.67 -42.86
N ALA A 470 -6.92 -48.95 -42.56
CA ALA A 470 -5.84 -49.74 -43.17
C ALA A 470 -5.86 -49.66 -44.71
N GLY A 471 -4.75 -49.22 -45.30
CA GLY A 471 -4.59 -49.02 -46.75
C GLY A 471 -4.72 -47.58 -47.23
N ILE A 472 -5.09 -46.63 -46.36
CA ILE A 472 -5.12 -45.19 -46.66
C ILE A 472 -3.88 -44.52 -46.06
N ASP A 473 -3.22 -43.67 -46.84
CA ASP A 473 -2.10 -42.86 -46.36
C ASP A 473 -2.58 -41.69 -45.50
N ALA A 474 -1.95 -41.50 -44.34
CA ALA A 474 -2.35 -40.48 -43.37
C ALA A 474 -2.15 -39.05 -43.92
N LYS A 475 -1.07 -38.80 -44.66
CA LYS A 475 -0.81 -37.48 -45.27
C LYS A 475 -1.81 -37.18 -46.37
N ARG A 476 -2.15 -38.17 -47.19
CA ARG A 476 -3.20 -38.01 -48.21
C ARG A 476 -4.57 -37.73 -47.59
N LEU A 477 -4.91 -38.41 -46.50
CA LEU A 477 -6.16 -38.14 -45.77
C LEU A 477 -6.17 -36.72 -45.18
N LEU A 478 -5.06 -36.28 -44.58
CA LEU A 478 -4.89 -34.92 -44.08
C LEU A 478 -5.03 -33.87 -45.19
N ASP A 479 -4.41 -34.08 -46.35
CA ASP A 479 -4.46 -33.15 -47.49
C ASP A 479 -5.90 -32.98 -48.03
N LEU A 480 -6.64 -34.09 -48.19
CA LEU A 480 -8.04 -34.06 -48.63
C LEU A 480 -8.95 -33.32 -47.64
N VAL A 481 -8.82 -33.62 -46.35
CA VAL A 481 -9.66 -33.02 -45.29
C VAL A 481 -9.29 -31.57 -45.04
N ALA A 482 -8.00 -31.24 -44.95
CA ALA A 482 -7.54 -29.87 -44.72
C ALA A 482 -7.94 -28.95 -45.87
N SER A 483 -7.87 -29.43 -47.11
CA SER A 483 -8.36 -28.69 -48.29
C SER A 483 -9.85 -28.33 -48.16
N LEU A 484 -10.67 -29.25 -47.64
CA LEU A 484 -12.08 -29.02 -47.37
C LEU A 484 -12.30 -28.03 -46.19
N GLU A 485 -11.55 -28.18 -45.10
CA GLU A 485 -11.63 -27.34 -43.89
C GLU A 485 -11.06 -25.93 -44.08
N VAL A 486 -10.28 -25.64 -45.13
CA VAL A 486 -9.84 -24.25 -45.45
C VAL A 486 -11.05 -23.31 -45.64
N ARG A 487 -12.21 -23.83 -46.05
CA ARG A 487 -13.45 -23.05 -46.21
C ARG A 487 -14.35 -23.03 -44.96
N SER A 488 -13.90 -23.64 -43.86
CA SER A 488 -14.60 -23.77 -42.60
C SER A 488 -14.10 -22.73 -41.61
N GLU A 489 -15.03 -22.03 -40.94
CA GLU A 489 -14.71 -21.09 -39.84
C GLU A 489 -14.70 -21.80 -38.47
N HIS A 490 -14.83 -23.13 -38.44
CA HIS A 490 -14.93 -23.89 -37.20
C HIS A 490 -13.55 -24.06 -36.54
N PRO A 491 -13.39 -23.87 -35.22
CA PRO A 491 -12.10 -24.00 -34.52
C PRO A 491 -11.43 -25.38 -34.67
N LEU A 492 -12.22 -26.44 -34.79
CA LEU A 492 -11.72 -27.80 -35.07
C LEU A 492 -11.14 -27.94 -36.49
N GLY A 493 -11.73 -27.25 -37.47
CA GLY A 493 -11.25 -27.22 -38.85
C GLY A 493 -9.94 -26.46 -38.96
N GLU A 494 -9.84 -25.32 -38.28
CA GLU A 494 -8.60 -24.54 -38.18
C GLU A 494 -7.44 -25.39 -37.63
N ALA A 495 -7.69 -26.25 -36.64
CA ALA A 495 -6.68 -27.16 -36.10
C ALA A 495 -6.14 -28.15 -37.14
N ILE A 496 -7.02 -28.66 -38.02
CA ILE A 496 -6.64 -29.58 -39.10
C ILE A 496 -5.87 -28.82 -40.19
N VAL A 497 -6.33 -27.63 -40.57
CA VAL A 497 -5.65 -26.77 -41.54
C VAL A 497 -4.25 -26.37 -41.05
N ARG A 498 -4.11 -26.06 -39.76
CA ARG A 498 -2.81 -25.73 -39.16
C ARG A 498 -1.85 -26.90 -39.22
N LEU A 499 -2.28 -28.10 -38.86
CA LEU A 499 -1.46 -29.31 -38.99
C LEU A 499 -1.02 -29.53 -40.45
N ALA A 500 -1.90 -29.32 -41.42
CA ALA A 500 -1.56 -29.46 -42.83
C ALA A 500 -0.55 -28.40 -43.32
N ARG A 501 -0.59 -27.17 -42.78
CA ARG A 501 0.42 -26.13 -43.07
C ARG A 501 1.77 -26.47 -42.46
N GLU A 502 1.80 -27.01 -41.25
CA GLU A 502 3.03 -27.49 -40.59
C GLU A 502 3.69 -28.63 -41.38
N ASP A 503 2.87 -29.48 -42.01
CA ASP A 503 3.31 -30.55 -42.92
C ASP A 503 3.62 -30.07 -44.36
N GLU A 504 3.61 -28.76 -44.61
CA GLU A 504 3.89 -28.10 -45.90
C GLU A 504 2.99 -28.57 -47.07
N LEU A 505 1.72 -28.89 -46.80
CA LEU A 505 0.75 -29.32 -47.81
C LEU A 505 0.18 -28.13 -48.61
N GLY A 506 -0.06 -28.34 -49.92
CA GLY A 506 -0.34 -27.29 -50.90
C GLY A 506 -1.80 -26.85 -51.06
N PHE A 507 -2.75 -27.51 -50.38
CA PHE A 507 -4.21 -27.36 -50.51
C PHE A 507 -4.76 -27.58 -51.93
N LEU A 508 -5.74 -28.47 -52.05
CA LEU A 508 -6.35 -28.88 -53.31
C LEU A 508 -7.63 -28.07 -53.62
N PRO A 509 -8.03 -27.95 -54.90
CA PRO A 509 -9.29 -27.32 -55.28
C PRO A 509 -10.49 -28.06 -54.68
N VAL A 510 -11.47 -27.30 -54.16
CA VAL A 510 -12.72 -27.82 -53.58
C VAL A 510 -13.91 -27.41 -54.43
N GLU A 511 -14.74 -28.39 -54.82
CA GLU A 511 -16.01 -28.20 -55.52
C GLU A 511 -17.19 -28.59 -54.63
N GLY A 512 -18.33 -27.91 -54.75
CA GLY A 512 -19.58 -28.31 -54.09
C GLY A 512 -19.54 -28.34 -52.55
N PHE A 513 -18.76 -27.46 -51.91
CA PHE A 513 -18.69 -27.33 -50.46
C PHE A 513 -20.06 -27.07 -49.82
N GLU A 514 -20.43 -27.88 -48.83
CA GLU A 514 -21.64 -27.74 -48.05
C GLU A 514 -21.33 -27.94 -46.56
N ALA A 515 -21.73 -26.99 -45.72
CA ALA A 515 -21.60 -27.07 -44.26
C ALA A 515 -22.95 -27.38 -43.62
N GLN A 516 -22.99 -28.38 -42.75
CA GLN A 516 -24.17 -28.79 -42.00
C GLN A 516 -23.97 -28.48 -40.50
N SER A 517 -24.60 -27.41 -40.01
CA SER A 517 -24.48 -26.98 -38.62
C SER A 517 -24.74 -28.11 -37.63
N GLY A 518 -23.79 -28.30 -36.70
CA GLY A 518 -23.85 -29.34 -35.67
C GLY A 518 -23.62 -30.77 -36.18
N ARG A 519 -23.26 -30.97 -37.46
CA ARG A 519 -23.01 -32.29 -38.04
C ARG A 519 -21.61 -32.43 -38.63
N GLY A 520 -21.21 -31.53 -39.53
CA GLY A 520 -19.96 -31.62 -40.28
C GLY A 520 -19.98 -30.86 -41.60
N ILE A 521 -18.99 -31.10 -42.44
CA ILE A 521 -18.84 -30.51 -43.78
C ILE A 521 -18.63 -31.61 -44.82
N LYS A 522 -19.06 -31.35 -46.06
CA LYS A 522 -18.83 -32.24 -47.22
C LYS A 522 -18.47 -31.43 -48.46
N GLY A 523 -17.78 -32.05 -49.40
CA GLY A 523 -17.45 -31.48 -50.69
C GLY A 523 -16.59 -32.42 -51.52
N ARG A 524 -16.30 -32.03 -52.76
CA ARG A 524 -15.45 -32.80 -53.66
C ARG A 524 -14.05 -32.21 -53.71
N VAL A 525 -13.03 -33.02 -53.41
CA VAL A 525 -11.61 -32.63 -53.40
C VAL A 525 -10.84 -33.61 -54.25
N ASP A 526 -10.13 -33.12 -55.28
CA ASP A 526 -9.34 -33.94 -56.21
C ASP A 526 -10.11 -35.14 -56.79
N GLY A 527 -11.38 -34.90 -57.15
CA GLY A 527 -12.28 -35.90 -57.73
C GLY A 527 -12.97 -36.83 -56.74
N HIS A 528 -12.64 -36.78 -55.44
CA HIS A 528 -13.22 -37.62 -54.39
C HIS A 528 -14.30 -36.90 -53.58
N ASP A 529 -15.37 -37.60 -53.21
CA ASP A 529 -16.41 -37.08 -52.33
C ASP A 529 -15.97 -37.24 -50.86
N VAL A 530 -15.56 -36.12 -50.23
CA VAL A 530 -15.01 -36.08 -48.87
C VAL A 530 -16.05 -35.53 -47.91
N THR A 531 -16.24 -36.21 -46.77
CA THR A 531 -17.10 -35.77 -45.67
C THR A 531 -16.37 -35.90 -44.35
N ILE A 532 -16.41 -34.86 -43.51
CA ILE A 532 -15.88 -34.89 -42.14
C ILE A 532 -16.94 -34.39 -41.15
N GLY A 533 -17.10 -35.06 -40.03
CA GLY A 533 -18.06 -34.64 -39.01
C GLY A 533 -18.22 -35.59 -37.82
N SER A 534 -19.33 -35.41 -37.11
CA SER A 534 -19.70 -36.24 -35.96
C SER A 534 -20.01 -37.68 -36.36
N GLY A 535 -19.90 -38.61 -35.40
CA GLY A 535 -20.28 -40.02 -35.64
C GLY A 535 -21.73 -40.18 -36.11
N ARG A 536 -22.63 -39.29 -35.66
CA ARG A 536 -24.04 -39.28 -36.07
C ARG A 536 -24.22 -39.01 -37.56
N LEU A 537 -23.38 -38.15 -38.16
CA LEU A 537 -23.41 -37.86 -39.59
C LEU A 537 -23.10 -39.12 -40.41
N LEU A 538 -22.10 -39.89 -39.99
CA LEU A 538 -21.73 -41.15 -40.64
C LEU A 538 -22.80 -42.23 -40.45
N ASP A 539 -23.41 -42.32 -39.27
CA ASP A 539 -24.53 -43.25 -39.02
C ASP A 539 -25.73 -42.96 -39.92
N GLU A 540 -26.07 -41.68 -40.11
CA GLU A 540 -27.14 -41.23 -41.02
C GLU A 540 -26.82 -41.52 -42.50
N MET A 541 -25.53 -41.54 -42.86
CA MET A 541 -25.06 -41.95 -44.19
C MET A 541 -24.96 -43.48 -44.35
N GLY A 542 -25.19 -44.25 -43.28
CA GLY A 542 -25.10 -45.71 -43.30
C GLY A 542 -23.66 -46.24 -43.36
N ILE A 543 -22.67 -45.46 -42.91
CA ILE A 543 -21.25 -45.81 -42.95
C ILE A 543 -20.86 -46.55 -41.67
N ASP A 544 -20.30 -47.76 -41.81
CA ASP A 544 -19.82 -48.56 -40.68
C ASP A 544 -18.53 -47.98 -40.07
N ARG A 545 -18.52 -47.84 -38.74
CA ARG A 545 -17.43 -47.28 -37.93
C ARG A 545 -16.61 -48.33 -37.17
N ALA A 546 -16.96 -49.61 -37.29
CA ALA A 546 -16.38 -50.70 -36.50
C ALA A 546 -14.84 -50.75 -36.53
N ALA A 547 -14.24 -50.45 -37.69
CA ALA A 547 -12.79 -50.55 -37.91
C ALA A 547 -11.95 -49.63 -37.00
N LEU A 548 -12.49 -48.48 -36.56
CA LEU A 548 -11.78 -47.50 -35.73
C LEU A 548 -12.49 -47.26 -34.38
N THR A 549 -13.49 -48.08 -34.02
CA THR A 549 -14.28 -47.85 -32.80
C THR A 549 -13.44 -48.00 -31.53
N ALA A 550 -12.52 -48.98 -31.48
CA ALA A 550 -11.65 -49.18 -30.31
C ALA A 550 -10.69 -48.00 -30.10
N ASP A 551 -10.09 -47.48 -31.18
CA ASP A 551 -9.20 -46.31 -31.13
C ASP A 551 -9.98 -45.03 -30.78
N ALA A 552 -11.18 -44.89 -31.34
CA ALA A 552 -12.11 -43.81 -31.00
C ALA A 552 -12.47 -43.81 -29.51
N ASP A 553 -12.80 -44.96 -28.93
CA ASP A 553 -13.13 -45.09 -27.51
C ASP A 553 -11.92 -44.77 -26.62
N ALA A 554 -10.71 -45.22 -27.01
CA ALA A 554 -9.48 -44.90 -26.29
C ALA A 554 -9.14 -43.41 -26.34
N ALA A 555 -9.31 -42.76 -27.49
CA ALA A 555 -9.09 -41.33 -27.66
C ALA A 555 -10.16 -40.51 -26.91
N ALA A 556 -11.43 -40.93 -26.95
CA ALA A 556 -12.50 -40.30 -26.19
C ALA A 556 -12.31 -40.43 -24.68
N ALA A 557 -11.76 -41.55 -24.20
CA ALA A 557 -11.39 -41.72 -22.79
C ALA A 557 -10.28 -40.76 -22.34
N GLN A 558 -9.43 -40.30 -23.27
CA GLN A 558 -8.42 -39.27 -23.03
C GLN A 558 -8.98 -37.84 -23.21
N GLY A 559 -10.28 -37.70 -23.44
CA GLY A 559 -10.94 -36.41 -23.62
C GLY A 559 -10.84 -35.82 -25.02
N ALA A 560 -10.48 -36.61 -26.03
CA ALA A 560 -10.43 -36.13 -27.41
C ALA A 560 -11.82 -35.98 -28.03
N THR A 561 -12.01 -34.91 -28.79
CA THR A 561 -13.13 -34.75 -29.73
C THR A 561 -12.85 -35.57 -30.97
N LEU A 562 -13.86 -36.32 -31.42
CA LEU A 562 -13.75 -37.26 -32.53
C LEU A 562 -14.39 -36.69 -33.80
N SER A 563 -13.59 -36.44 -34.83
CA SER A 563 -14.04 -36.03 -36.17
C SER A 563 -13.84 -37.18 -37.15
N TRP A 564 -14.93 -37.82 -37.53
CA TRP A 564 -14.95 -38.97 -38.42
C TRP A 564 -14.89 -38.53 -39.88
N VAL A 565 -14.15 -39.26 -40.71
CA VAL A 565 -13.94 -38.93 -42.12
C VAL A 565 -14.40 -40.07 -43.01
N ALA A 566 -15.18 -39.72 -44.02
CA ALA A 566 -15.57 -40.60 -45.10
C ALA A 566 -15.08 -40.06 -46.46
N VAL A 567 -14.60 -40.97 -47.31
CA VAL A 567 -14.19 -40.68 -48.69
C VAL A 567 -14.95 -41.64 -49.60
N ASP A 568 -15.62 -41.12 -50.62
CA ASP A 568 -16.42 -41.86 -51.60
C ASP A 568 -17.47 -42.79 -50.96
N GLY A 569 -18.05 -42.36 -49.83
CA GLY A 569 -19.08 -43.09 -49.09
C GLY A 569 -18.57 -44.23 -48.20
N ALA A 570 -17.25 -44.39 -48.04
CA ALA A 570 -16.65 -45.36 -47.13
C ALA A 570 -15.88 -44.66 -45.99
N LEU A 571 -15.77 -45.31 -44.83
CA LEU A 571 -14.95 -44.82 -43.72
C LEU A 571 -13.48 -44.73 -44.17
N ALA A 572 -12.90 -43.55 -44.07
CA ALA A 572 -11.52 -43.29 -44.49
C ALA A 572 -10.59 -43.05 -43.30
N GLY A 573 -11.09 -42.48 -42.21
CA GLY A 573 -10.30 -42.30 -40.99
C GLY A 573 -11.01 -41.52 -39.90
N LEU A 574 -10.24 -41.19 -38.87
CA LEU A 574 -10.66 -40.46 -37.69
C LEU A 574 -9.60 -39.44 -37.31
N PHE A 575 -10.02 -38.20 -37.08
CA PHE A 575 -9.19 -37.16 -36.49
C PHE A 575 -9.57 -37.03 -35.02
N THR A 576 -8.56 -37.15 -34.16
CA THR A 576 -8.73 -36.91 -32.73
C THR A 576 -8.20 -35.51 -32.43
N ILE A 577 -9.04 -34.67 -31.85
CA ILE A 577 -8.71 -33.27 -31.58
C ILE A 577 -8.84 -33.03 -30.09
N THR A 578 -7.78 -32.58 -29.45
CA THR A 578 -7.74 -32.27 -28.02
C THR A 578 -7.42 -30.80 -27.83
N ASP A 579 -7.84 -30.24 -26.71
CA ASP A 579 -7.29 -28.98 -26.22
C ASP A 579 -6.16 -29.31 -25.22
N PRO A 580 -4.88 -29.18 -25.60
CA PRO A 580 -3.79 -29.66 -24.77
C PRO A 580 -3.73 -28.92 -23.43
N VAL A 581 -3.48 -29.66 -22.35
CA VAL A 581 -3.23 -29.09 -21.03
C VAL A 581 -1.90 -28.33 -21.04
N LYS A 582 -1.86 -27.13 -20.46
CA LYS A 582 -0.60 -26.37 -20.31
C LYS A 582 0.38 -27.17 -19.45
N ALA A 583 1.67 -27.15 -19.82
CA ALA A 583 2.70 -27.90 -19.10
C ALA A 583 2.80 -27.49 -17.61
N GLU A 584 2.46 -26.24 -17.32
CA GLU A 584 2.50 -25.62 -16.00
C GLU A 584 1.28 -25.92 -15.13
N SER A 585 0.15 -26.36 -15.71
CA SER A 585 -1.13 -26.53 -15.02
C SER A 585 -1.06 -27.50 -13.84
N ALA A 586 -0.41 -28.64 -14.03
CA ALA A 586 -0.23 -29.62 -12.95
C ALA A 586 0.62 -29.05 -11.79
N ASP A 587 1.59 -28.18 -12.10
CA ASP A 587 2.38 -27.52 -11.07
C ASP A 587 1.58 -26.42 -10.34
N ALA A 588 0.77 -25.66 -11.06
CA ALA A 588 -0.12 -24.66 -10.48
C ALA A 588 -1.09 -25.29 -9.46
N VAL A 589 -1.76 -26.39 -9.82
CA VAL A 589 -2.67 -27.13 -8.93
C VAL A 589 -1.92 -27.65 -7.69
N ARG A 590 -0.73 -28.23 -7.86
CA ARG A 590 0.11 -28.67 -6.73
C ARG A 590 0.50 -27.53 -5.80
N GLN A 591 0.84 -26.36 -6.33
CA GLN A 591 1.19 -25.18 -5.53
C GLN A 591 -0.02 -24.67 -4.74
N MET A 592 -1.18 -24.54 -5.38
CA MET A 592 -2.43 -24.12 -4.71
C MET A 592 -2.81 -25.08 -3.58
N ARG A 593 -2.81 -26.39 -3.83
CA ARG A 593 -3.08 -27.39 -2.79
C ARG A 593 -2.06 -27.36 -1.64
N ALA A 594 -0.78 -27.13 -1.94
CA ALA A 594 0.25 -26.98 -0.90
C ALA A 594 0.04 -25.74 0.00
N MET A 595 -0.64 -24.71 -0.51
CA MET A 595 -1.07 -23.53 0.27
C MET A 595 -2.31 -23.81 1.14
N GLY A 596 -2.86 -25.02 1.10
CA GLY A 596 -4.09 -25.41 1.78
C GLY A 596 -5.36 -24.90 1.09
N LEU A 597 -5.30 -24.65 -0.23
CA LEU A 597 -6.48 -24.29 -1.02
C LEU A 597 -7.14 -25.55 -1.57
N GLU A 598 -8.46 -25.56 -1.59
CA GLU A 598 -9.22 -26.54 -2.35
C GLU A 598 -9.34 -26.09 -3.80
N VAL A 599 -8.93 -26.96 -4.73
CA VAL A 599 -8.94 -26.65 -6.17
C VAL A 599 -10.05 -27.44 -6.83
N TRP A 600 -10.90 -26.74 -7.57
CA TRP A 600 -12.03 -27.25 -8.32
C TRP A 600 -11.86 -26.94 -9.81
N MET A 601 -12.47 -27.75 -10.66
CA MET A 601 -12.55 -27.51 -12.10
C MET A 601 -14.02 -27.34 -12.52
N LEU A 602 -14.28 -26.30 -13.32
CA LEU A 602 -15.58 -26.01 -13.90
C LEU A 602 -15.47 -26.07 -15.43
N THR A 603 -16.37 -26.79 -16.10
CA THR A 603 -16.37 -26.89 -17.56
C THR A 603 -17.73 -27.24 -18.15
N GLY A 604 -17.97 -26.82 -19.39
CA GLY A 604 -19.10 -27.24 -20.21
C GLY A 604 -18.91 -28.58 -20.92
N ASP A 605 -17.68 -29.13 -20.89
CA ASP A 605 -17.38 -30.42 -21.49
C ASP A 605 -18.09 -31.57 -20.79
N GLY A 606 -18.24 -32.69 -21.52
CA GLY A 606 -18.78 -33.93 -20.98
C GLY A 606 -17.96 -34.47 -19.80
N ARG A 607 -18.64 -35.15 -18.87
CA ARG A 607 -18.06 -35.64 -17.62
C ARG A 607 -16.73 -36.40 -17.78
N ARG A 608 -16.63 -37.30 -18.76
CA ARG A 608 -15.41 -38.12 -18.98
C ARG A 608 -14.20 -37.28 -19.39
N THR A 609 -14.39 -36.32 -20.30
CA THR A 609 -13.33 -35.40 -20.74
C THR A 609 -12.85 -34.54 -19.59
N ALA A 610 -13.78 -34.04 -18.77
CA ALA A 610 -13.47 -33.25 -17.59
C ALA A 610 -12.64 -34.05 -16.57
N GLU A 611 -13.05 -35.28 -16.26
CA GLU A 611 -12.35 -36.15 -15.31
C GLU A 611 -10.93 -36.53 -15.80
N ALA A 612 -10.76 -36.77 -17.10
CA ALA A 612 -9.45 -37.05 -17.70
C ALA A 612 -8.49 -35.86 -17.58
N VAL A 613 -8.96 -34.64 -17.84
CA VAL A 613 -8.13 -33.42 -17.67
C VAL A 613 -7.81 -33.20 -16.18
N ALA A 614 -8.80 -33.35 -15.30
CA ALA A 614 -8.61 -33.22 -13.85
C ALA A 614 -7.56 -34.20 -13.31
N GLU A 615 -7.55 -35.44 -13.78
CA GLU A 615 -6.55 -36.45 -13.40
C GLU A 615 -5.14 -36.01 -13.81
N GLN A 616 -4.96 -35.50 -15.03
CA GLN A 616 -3.65 -35.04 -15.54
C GLN A 616 -3.07 -33.89 -14.70
N VAL A 617 -3.92 -32.97 -14.21
CA VAL A 617 -3.48 -31.84 -13.39
C VAL A 617 -3.50 -32.10 -11.88
N GLY A 618 -4.07 -33.22 -11.44
CA GLY A 618 -4.13 -33.64 -10.03
C GLY A 618 -5.27 -33.01 -9.22
N ILE A 619 -6.41 -32.73 -9.87
CA ILE A 619 -7.66 -32.31 -9.24
C ILE A 619 -8.49 -33.55 -8.86
N PRO A 620 -9.00 -33.66 -7.62
CA PRO A 620 -9.85 -34.78 -7.20
C PRO A 620 -11.13 -34.90 -8.05
N PRO A 621 -11.64 -36.12 -8.35
CA PRO A 621 -12.85 -36.31 -9.16
C PRO A 621 -14.11 -35.68 -8.57
N ASP A 622 -14.20 -35.62 -7.24
CA ASP A 622 -15.25 -34.97 -6.47
C ASP A 622 -15.23 -33.44 -6.59
N HIS A 623 -14.10 -32.87 -7.05
CA HIS A 623 -13.91 -31.45 -7.27
C HIS A 623 -14.10 -31.04 -8.75
N VAL A 624 -14.77 -31.87 -9.55
CA VAL A 624 -15.07 -31.61 -10.97
C VAL A 624 -16.56 -31.33 -11.16
N VAL A 625 -16.86 -30.16 -11.72
CA VAL A 625 -18.20 -29.76 -12.16
C VAL A 625 -18.18 -29.67 -13.68
N ALA A 626 -18.81 -30.64 -14.34
CA ALA A 626 -18.84 -30.79 -15.79
C ALA A 626 -20.24 -30.51 -16.35
N GLU A 627 -20.36 -30.40 -17.67
CA GLU A 627 -21.64 -30.20 -18.38
C GLU A 627 -22.37 -28.91 -17.95
N VAL A 628 -21.62 -27.88 -17.58
CA VAL A 628 -22.15 -26.58 -17.15
C VAL A 628 -22.30 -25.63 -18.33
N LEU A 629 -23.51 -25.15 -18.57
CA LEU A 629 -23.76 -24.11 -19.56
C LEU A 629 -23.18 -22.76 -19.10
N PRO A 630 -22.77 -21.85 -20.00
CA PRO A 630 -22.23 -20.54 -19.62
C PRO A 630 -23.14 -19.76 -18.66
N ALA A 631 -24.46 -19.85 -18.83
CA ALA A 631 -25.45 -19.18 -17.99
C ALA A 631 -25.63 -19.80 -16.60
N ASP A 632 -25.10 -21.01 -16.38
CA ASP A 632 -25.23 -21.75 -15.11
C ASP A 632 -23.91 -21.77 -14.31
N LYS A 633 -22.85 -21.15 -14.84
CA LYS A 633 -21.54 -21.09 -14.17
C LYS A 633 -21.61 -20.28 -12.87
N ASP A 634 -22.41 -19.22 -12.82
CA ASP A 634 -22.63 -18.41 -11.61
C ASP A 634 -23.35 -19.19 -10.50
N ALA A 635 -24.34 -20.04 -10.85
CA ALA A 635 -25.03 -20.92 -9.92
C ALA A 635 -24.09 -21.96 -9.30
N ALA A 636 -23.11 -22.46 -10.06
CA ALA A 636 -22.08 -23.34 -9.55
C ALA A 636 -21.18 -22.65 -8.50
N ILE A 637 -20.82 -21.38 -8.74
CA ILE A 637 -20.09 -20.55 -7.77
C ILE A 637 -20.94 -20.27 -6.53
N GLU A 638 -22.20 -19.88 -6.70
CA GLU A 638 -23.13 -19.61 -5.61
C GLU A 638 -23.33 -20.83 -4.70
N ARG A 639 -23.43 -22.03 -5.27
CA ARG A 639 -23.51 -23.27 -4.50
C ARG A 639 -22.30 -23.42 -3.56
N LEU A 640 -21.09 -23.25 -4.06
CA LEU A 640 -19.87 -23.34 -3.24
C LEU A 640 -19.82 -22.24 -2.17
N GLN A 641 -20.23 -21.02 -2.50
CA GLN A 641 -20.33 -19.92 -1.51
C GLN A 641 -21.36 -20.23 -0.42
N SER A 642 -22.49 -20.85 -0.76
CA SER A 642 -23.54 -21.22 0.19
C SER A 642 -23.10 -22.27 1.22
N GLU A 643 -22.06 -23.06 0.89
CA GLU A 643 -21.39 -23.99 1.81
C GLU A 643 -20.45 -23.27 2.81
N GLY A 644 -20.35 -21.94 2.73
CA GLY A 644 -19.51 -21.11 3.60
C GLY A 644 -18.07 -20.95 3.11
N ARG A 645 -17.77 -21.39 1.88
CA ARG A 645 -16.45 -21.27 1.24
C ARG A 645 -16.23 -19.84 0.73
N ARG A 646 -14.96 -19.44 0.62
CA ARG A 646 -14.55 -18.20 -0.06
C ARG A 646 -13.90 -18.55 -1.38
N VAL A 647 -14.61 -18.24 -2.45
CA VAL A 647 -14.37 -18.80 -3.79
C VAL A 647 -13.69 -17.78 -4.68
N ALA A 648 -12.54 -18.15 -5.23
CA ALA A 648 -11.96 -17.47 -6.37
C ALA A 648 -12.33 -18.21 -7.66
N MET A 649 -12.85 -17.51 -8.66
CA MET A 649 -13.07 -18.06 -10.00
C MET A 649 -11.91 -17.62 -10.89
N VAL A 650 -11.33 -18.55 -11.66
CA VAL A 650 -10.27 -18.27 -12.63
C VAL A 650 -10.75 -18.64 -14.02
N GLY A 651 -10.69 -17.69 -14.96
CA GLY A 651 -11.16 -17.89 -16.32
C GLY A 651 -10.48 -16.96 -17.34
N ASP A 652 -10.79 -17.15 -18.61
CA ASP A 652 -10.27 -16.29 -19.71
C ASP A 652 -11.00 -14.93 -19.81
N GLY A 653 -12.12 -14.80 -19.09
CA GLY A 653 -12.88 -13.57 -18.91
C GLY A 653 -13.86 -13.22 -20.03
N ILE A 654 -13.89 -13.95 -21.15
CA ILE A 654 -14.87 -13.71 -22.23
C ILE A 654 -16.13 -14.53 -21.96
N ASN A 655 -15.98 -15.84 -21.74
CA ASN A 655 -17.11 -16.74 -21.50
C ASN A 655 -17.48 -16.85 -20.01
N ASP A 656 -16.58 -16.38 -19.14
CA ASP A 656 -16.65 -16.56 -17.69
C ASP A 656 -17.01 -15.29 -16.91
N ALA A 657 -17.25 -14.18 -17.60
CA ALA A 657 -17.51 -12.88 -16.96
C ALA A 657 -18.60 -12.93 -15.86
N PRO A 658 -19.75 -13.61 -16.06
CA PRO A 658 -20.76 -13.72 -14.99
C PRO A 658 -20.25 -14.50 -13.76
N ALA A 659 -19.49 -15.57 -13.97
CA ALA A 659 -18.94 -16.38 -12.89
C ALA A 659 -17.81 -15.67 -12.14
N LEU A 660 -16.97 -14.92 -12.87
CA LEU A 660 -15.92 -14.06 -12.31
C LEU A 660 -16.53 -12.97 -11.42
N ALA A 661 -17.59 -12.30 -11.88
CA ALA A 661 -18.27 -11.26 -11.12
C ALA A 661 -19.03 -11.79 -9.89
N ARG A 662 -19.46 -13.07 -9.91
CA ARG A 662 -20.16 -13.70 -8.78
C ARG A 662 -19.21 -14.18 -7.68
N ALA A 663 -17.97 -14.53 -8.02
CA ALA A 663 -16.98 -15.03 -7.08
C ALA A 663 -16.63 -13.98 -6.01
N ASP A 664 -16.07 -14.42 -4.88
CA ASP A 664 -15.49 -13.49 -3.90
C ASP A 664 -14.28 -12.75 -4.47
N VAL A 665 -13.59 -13.39 -5.42
CA VAL A 665 -12.53 -12.82 -6.25
C VAL A 665 -12.59 -13.43 -7.65
N GLY A 666 -12.82 -12.59 -8.67
CA GLY A 666 -12.64 -12.97 -10.07
C GLY A 666 -11.20 -12.80 -10.53
N ILE A 667 -10.57 -13.87 -11.04
CA ILE A 667 -9.21 -13.85 -11.58
C ILE A 667 -9.25 -14.12 -13.09
N ALA A 668 -8.88 -13.15 -13.91
CA ALA A 668 -8.74 -13.34 -15.36
C ALA A 668 -7.31 -13.79 -15.71
N ILE A 669 -7.17 -14.72 -16.67
CA ILE A 669 -5.88 -15.18 -17.21
C ILE A 669 -5.86 -15.01 -18.74
N GLY A 670 -4.73 -14.55 -19.30
CA GLY A 670 -4.54 -14.45 -20.75
C GLY A 670 -4.11 -13.07 -21.24
N THR A 671 -4.29 -12.81 -22.55
CA THR A 671 -3.76 -11.63 -23.27
C THR A 671 -4.53 -10.33 -23.04
N GLY A 672 -5.47 -10.30 -22.09
CA GLY A 672 -6.08 -9.04 -21.67
C GLY A 672 -7.05 -8.44 -22.68
N ALA A 673 -7.97 -9.25 -23.21
CA ALA A 673 -9.16 -8.69 -23.89
C ALA A 673 -9.84 -7.68 -22.95
N ASP A 674 -10.21 -6.51 -23.47
CA ASP A 674 -10.67 -5.37 -22.65
C ASP A 674 -11.83 -5.75 -21.71
N VAL A 675 -12.72 -6.65 -22.17
CA VAL A 675 -13.85 -7.18 -21.39
C VAL A 675 -13.39 -8.03 -20.19
N ALA A 676 -12.34 -8.83 -20.35
CA ALA A 676 -11.80 -9.70 -19.29
C ALA A 676 -11.07 -8.88 -18.21
N ILE A 677 -10.39 -7.80 -18.61
CA ILE A 677 -9.77 -6.86 -17.67
C ILE A 677 -10.83 -6.10 -16.89
N GLU A 678 -11.96 -5.71 -17.52
CA GLU A 678 -13.05 -4.97 -16.86
C GLU A 678 -13.96 -5.82 -15.97
N ALA A 679 -14.03 -7.14 -16.17
CA ALA A 679 -14.84 -8.05 -15.35
C ALA A 679 -14.12 -8.64 -14.12
N SER A 680 -12.78 -8.55 -14.02
CA SER A 680 -11.99 -9.25 -12.98
C SER A 680 -11.43 -8.35 -11.87
N ASP A 681 -11.34 -8.92 -10.66
CA ASP A 681 -10.68 -8.30 -9.50
C ASP A 681 -9.15 -8.36 -9.61
N VAL A 682 -8.66 -9.46 -10.18
CA VAL A 682 -7.24 -9.72 -10.44
C VAL A 682 -7.07 -10.15 -11.89
N THR A 683 -6.12 -9.55 -12.59
CA THR A 683 -5.73 -9.93 -13.95
C THR A 683 -4.32 -10.46 -13.95
N LEU A 684 -4.13 -11.66 -14.49
CA LEU A 684 -2.84 -12.28 -14.71
C LEU A 684 -2.44 -12.03 -16.17
N VAL A 685 -1.42 -11.20 -16.36
CA VAL A 685 -0.85 -10.88 -17.66
C VAL A 685 -0.07 -12.11 -18.13
N GLY A 686 -0.54 -12.74 -19.20
CA GLY A 686 0.06 -13.96 -19.74
C GLY A 686 -0.77 -15.22 -19.46
N GLY A 687 -0.27 -16.36 -19.93
CA GLY A 687 -1.00 -17.63 -19.93
C GLY A 687 -0.71 -18.54 -18.74
N ASP A 688 0.24 -18.21 -17.86
CA ASP A 688 0.76 -19.13 -16.84
C ASP A 688 -0.17 -19.28 -15.60
N PRO A 689 -0.82 -20.45 -15.41
CA PRO A 689 -1.73 -20.68 -14.29
C PRO A 689 -1.04 -20.68 -12.92
N ARG A 690 0.30 -20.80 -12.85
CA ARG A 690 1.05 -20.71 -11.58
C ARG A 690 0.95 -19.32 -10.95
N LEU A 691 0.67 -18.28 -11.76
CA LEU A 691 0.48 -16.92 -11.27
C LEU A 691 -0.73 -16.79 -10.34
N VAL A 692 -1.73 -17.69 -10.41
CA VAL A 692 -2.86 -17.74 -9.47
C VAL A 692 -2.36 -17.97 -8.04
N ALA A 693 -1.49 -18.96 -7.85
CA ALA A 693 -0.90 -19.27 -6.55
C ALA A 693 -0.03 -18.10 -6.05
N SER A 694 0.72 -17.47 -6.96
CA SER A 694 1.52 -16.28 -6.68
C SER A 694 0.66 -15.09 -6.23
N ALA A 695 -0.48 -14.83 -6.88
CA ALA A 695 -1.38 -13.73 -6.57
C ALA A 695 -2.00 -13.90 -5.17
N ILE A 696 -2.49 -15.10 -4.85
CA ILE A 696 -3.02 -15.43 -3.53
C ILE A 696 -1.91 -15.36 -2.46
N GLY A 697 -0.72 -15.85 -2.77
CA GLY A 697 0.45 -15.80 -1.88
C GLY A 697 0.87 -14.36 -1.54
N LEU A 698 0.97 -13.50 -2.55
CA LEU A 698 1.28 -12.08 -2.43
C LEU A 698 0.21 -11.34 -1.60
N SER A 699 -1.07 -11.63 -1.87
CA SER A 699 -2.21 -11.07 -1.13
C SER A 699 -2.16 -11.46 0.35
N ARG A 700 -1.95 -12.74 0.67
CA ARG A 700 -1.77 -13.23 2.06
C ARG A 700 -0.58 -12.58 2.76
N ALA A 701 0.56 -12.42 2.07
CA ALA A 701 1.74 -11.76 2.63
C ALA A 701 1.46 -10.28 2.93
N THR A 702 0.81 -9.59 2.01
CA THR A 702 0.48 -8.16 2.12
C THR A 702 -0.50 -7.92 3.27
N ILE A 703 -1.59 -8.69 3.37
CA ILE A 703 -2.57 -8.57 4.46
C ILE A 703 -1.95 -8.90 5.83
N ARG A 704 -1.01 -9.84 5.88
CA ARG A 704 -0.27 -10.12 7.13
C ARG A 704 0.51 -8.88 7.59
N VAL A 705 1.20 -8.21 6.68
CA VAL A 705 1.95 -6.98 6.99
C VAL A 705 1.00 -5.84 7.38
N VAL A 706 -0.14 -5.70 6.71
CA VAL A 706 -1.19 -4.73 7.11
C VAL A 706 -1.65 -4.98 8.55
N ARG A 707 -1.96 -6.23 8.91
CA ARG A 707 -2.38 -6.60 10.28
C ARG A 707 -1.30 -6.31 11.31
N GLN A 708 -0.04 -6.63 11.00
CA GLN A 708 1.09 -6.31 11.87
C GLN A 708 1.21 -4.80 12.08
N ASN A 709 1.19 -4.02 10.99
CA ASN A 709 1.33 -2.58 11.04
C ASN A 709 0.21 -1.93 11.85
N LEU A 710 -1.04 -2.35 11.65
CA LEU A 710 -2.18 -1.85 12.43
C LEU A 710 -2.08 -2.25 13.91
N PHE A 711 -1.70 -3.50 14.21
CA PHE A 711 -1.50 -3.93 15.59
C PHE A 711 -0.47 -3.06 16.31
N TRP A 712 0.71 -2.88 15.71
CA TRP A 712 1.78 -2.08 16.33
C TRP A 712 1.49 -0.57 16.32
N ALA A 713 0.73 -0.07 15.35
CA ALA A 713 0.29 1.33 15.32
C ALA A 713 -0.66 1.69 16.48
N PHE A 714 -1.27 0.71 17.17
CA PHE A 714 -2.11 0.95 18.34
C PHE A 714 -1.53 0.39 19.64
N ALA A 715 -0.84 -0.75 19.61
CA ALA A 715 -0.39 -1.45 20.80
C ALA A 715 0.48 -0.55 21.71
N TYR A 716 1.38 0.24 21.12
CA TYR A 716 2.20 1.18 21.89
C TYR A 716 1.39 2.32 22.50
N ASN A 717 0.44 2.90 21.75
CA ASN A 717 -0.41 3.99 22.26
C ASN A 717 -1.28 3.48 23.43
N VAL A 718 -1.94 2.32 23.26
CA VAL A 718 -2.78 1.71 24.30
C VAL A 718 -1.97 1.37 25.55
N LEU A 719 -0.72 0.90 25.39
CA LEU A 719 0.17 0.58 26.51
C LEU A 719 0.69 1.85 27.23
N LEU A 720 1.02 2.90 26.48
CA LEU A 720 1.68 4.09 27.03
C LEU A 720 0.71 5.19 27.50
N ILE A 721 -0.56 5.18 27.07
CA ILE A 721 -1.59 6.09 27.61
C ILE A 721 -1.72 5.94 29.14
N PRO A 722 -1.89 4.75 29.73
CA PRO A 722 -1.91 4.59 31.19
C PRO A 722 -0.64 5.07 31.88
N VAL A 723 0.54 4.91 31.24
CA VAL A 723 1.80 5.44 31.76
C VAL A 723 1.80 6.96 31.75
N ALA A 724 1.30 7.59 30.69
CA ALA A 724 1.14 9.04 30.58
C ALA A 724 0.08 9.59 31.54
N MET A 725 -0.96 8.82 31.84
CA MET A 725 -1.94 9.13 32.90
C MET A 725 -1.32 9.10 34.29
N GLY A 726 -0.10 8.56 34.44
CA GLY A 726 0.61 8.47 35.71
C GLY A 726 0.15 7.29 36.57
N VAL A 727 -0.42 6.23 35.99
CA VAL A 727 -0.82 5.02 36.73
C VAL A 727 0.39 4.36 37.44
N LEU A 728 1.59 4.50 36.88
CA LEU A 728 2.83 3.99 37.47
C LEU A 728 3.44 4.95 38.51
N TYR A 729 2.93 6.17 38.62
CA TYR A 729 3.49 7.18 39.52
C TYR A 729 3.43 6.78 41.01
N PRO A 730 2.31 6.25 41.55
CA PRO A 730 2.24 5.92 42.98
C PRO A 730 3.22 4.83 43.43
N ALA A 731 3.55 3.89 42.53
CA ALA A 731 4.42 2.75 42.84
C ALA A 731 5.90 2.99 42.47
N PHE A 732 6.17 3.76 41.42
CA PHE A 732 7.52 3.90 40.86
C PHE A 732 7.99 5.36 40.68
N GLY A 733 7.13 6.35 40.93
CA GLY A 733 7.44 7.77 40.69
C GLY A 733 7.66 8.12 39.22
N VAL A 734 7.20 7.27 38.29
CA VAL A 734 7.44 7.44 36.84
C VAL A 734 6.25 8.11 36.17
N THR A 735 6.49 9.23 35.49
CA THR A 735 5.59 9.85 34.51
C THR A 735 6.22 9.80 33.11
N LEU A 736 5.39 9.87 32.06
CA LEU A 736 5.89 9.89 30.69
C LEU A 736 6.31 11.31 30.29
N ASN A 737 7.59 11.51 29.97
CA ASN A 737 8.06 12.77 29.40
C ASN A 737 7.43 12.98 28.00
N PRO A 738 6.73 14.10 27.75
CA PRO A 738 6.11 14.40 26.45
C PRO A 738 7.07 14.38 25.24
N ALA A 739 8.34 14.74 25.43
CA ALA A 739 9.34 14.68 24.37
C ALA A 739 9.69 13.22 23.99
N LEU A 740 9.81 12.34 24.99
CA LEU A 740 9.99 10.90 24.77
C LEU A 740 8.75 10.29 24.08
N ALA A 741 7.55 10.75 24.44
CA ALA A 741 6.33 10.36 23.76
C ALA A 741 6.35 10.74 22.27
N ALA A 742 6.72 11.99 21.94
CA ALA A 742 6.86 12.44 20.56
C ALA A 742 7.92 11.64 19.77
N GLY A 743 9.05 11.32 20.40
CA GLY A 743 10.10 10.47 19.81
C GLY A 743 9.63 9.04 19.53
N ALA A 744 8.92 8.42 20.48
CA ALA A 744 8.36 7.07 20.32
C ALA A 744 7.38 6.99 19.13
N MET A 745 6.59 8.05 18.91
CA MET A 745 5.67 8.12 17.79
C MET A 745 6.37 8.23 16.43
N ALA A 746 7.45 9.02 16.34
CA ALA A 746 8.25 9.08 15.12
C ALA A 746 8.84 7.71 14.77
N LEU A 747 9.33 6.97 15.76
CA LEU A 747 9.85 5.61 15.59
C LEU A 747 8.75 4.61 15.18
N SER A 748 7.54 4.75 15.71
CA SER A 748 6.38 3.92 15.33
C SER A 748 6.08 4.03 13.83
N SER A 749 6.00 5.25 13.28
CA SER A 749 5.79 5.46 11.84
C SER A 749 6.89 4.85 10.97
N VAL A 750 8.16 4.99 11.38
CA VAL A 750 9.30 4.39 10.67
C VAL A 750 9.22 2.87 10.70
N SER A 751 8.84 2.28 11.83
CA SER A 751 8.73 0.83 12.01
C SER A 751 7.70 0.23 11.06
N VAL A 752 6.52 0.86 10.95
CA VAL A 752 5.42 0.45 10.08
C VAL A 752 5.81 0.54 8.61
N VAL A 753 6.39 1.65 8.18
CA VAL A 753 6.79 1.80 6.78
C VAL A 753 7.93 0.83 6.41
N THR A 754 8.89 0.65 7.31
CA THR A 754 9.99 -0.30 7.06
C THR A 754 9.50 -1.74 7.02
N ASN A 755 8.50 -2.08 7.84
CA ASN A 755 7.85 -3.39 7.78
C ASN A 755 7.11 -3.58 6.44
N SER A 756 6.41 -2.57 5.93
CA SER A 756 5.83 -2.59 4.58
C SER A 756 6.86 -2.80 3.48
N LEU A 757 8.04 -2.18 3.59
CA LEU A 757 9.11 -2.33 2.61
C LEU A 757 9.69 -3.75 2.54
N ARG A 758 9.53 -4.58 3.60
CA ARG A 758 9.93 -5.99 3.58
C ARG A 758 9.17 -6.81 2.54
N LEU A 759 7.99 -6.37 2.10
CA LEU A 759 7.24 -7.04 1.03
C LEU A 759 8.04 -7.07 -0.30
N ARG A 760 9.01 -6.17 -0.50
CA ARG A 760 9.86 -6.16 -1.70
C ARG A 760 10.75 -7.38 -1.85
N SER A 761 11.15 -7.98 -0.73
CA SER A 761 12.04 -9.15 -0.73
C SER A 761 11.28 -10.47 -0.69
N VAL A 762 9.94 -10.44 -0.70
CA VAL A 762 9.13 -11.65 -0.80
C VAL A 762 9.22 -12.17 -2.23
N ASP A 763 9.71 -13.40 -2.39
CA ASP A 763 9.71 -14.08 -3.68
C ASP A 763 8.35 -14.74 -3.91
N VAL A 764 7.60 -14.19 -4.85
CA VAL A 764 6.28 -14.64 -5.29
C VAL A 764 6.32 -15.14 -6.73
N ARG A 765 7.51 -15.40 -7.30
CA ARG A 765 7.61 -15.98 -8.65
C ARG A 765 7.05 -17.40 -8.69
N PRO A 766 6.54 -17.85 -9.86
CA PRO A 766 6.10 -19.22 -10.06
C PRO A 766 7.10 -20.25 -9.49
N GLY A 767 6.60 -21.24 -8.74
CA GLY A 767 7.43 -22.32 -8.18
C GLY A 767 8.04 -22.05 -6.79
N HIS A 768 8.11 -20.79 -6.35
CA HIS A 768 8.77 -20.42 -5.07
C HIS A 768 7.78 -20.24 -3.90
N VAL A 769 6.47 -20.23 -4.20
CA VAL A 769 5.36 -19.98 -3.26
C VAL A 769 5.27 -21.03 -2.13
N ARG A 770 5.76 -22.26 -2.37
CA ARG A 770 5.79 -23.38 -1.39
C ARG A 770 6.47 -23.02 -0.06
N THR A 771 7.38 -22.05 -0.04
CA THR A 771 8.16 -21.68 1.16
C THR A 771 7.41 -20.77 2.16
N MET A 772 6.17 -20.34 1.84
CA MET A 772 5.42 -19.39 2.66
C MET A 772 4.65 -20.01 3.84
N ARG A 773 4.45 -21.33 3.86
CA ARG A 773 3.79 -22.02 4.99
C ARG A 773 4.79 -22.20 6.13
N ARG A 774 4.94 -21.18 6.97
CA ARG A 774 5.85 -21.20 8.13
C ARG A 774 5.07 -21.49 9.41
N GLY A 775 5.59 -22.39 10.25
CA GLY A 775 5.03 -22.72 11.57
C GLY A 775 5.07 -21.55 12.58
N PRO A 776 4.73 -21.78 13.86
CA PRO A 776 4.64 -20.72 14.88
C PRO A 776 5.94 -19.93 15.09
N LEU A 777 7.10 -20.55 14.86
CA LEU A 777 8.41 -19.88 14.85
C LEU A 777 8.56 -18.82 13.74
N GLY A 778 7.83 -18.97 12.63
CA GLY A 778 7.77 -17.98 11.55
C GLY A 778 7.05 -16.69 11.94
N LEU A 779 5.99 -16.79 12.76
CA LEU A 779 5.29 -15.63 13.33
C LEU A 779 6.19 -14.80 14.25
N ILE A 780 7.00 -15.47 15.07
CA ILE A 780 7.98 -14.81 15.94
C ILE A 780 9.05 -14.12 15.08
N ARG A 781 9.56 -14.77 14.03
CA ARG A 781 10.54 -14.16 13.11
C ARG A 781 9.98 -12.96 12.34
N ASP A 782 8.70 -13.01 11.98
CA ASP A 782 8.03 -11.93 11.27
C ASP A 782 7.78 -10.71 12.18
N GLY A 783 7.48 -10.93 13.46
CA GLY A 783 7.35 -9.89 14.49
C GLY A 783 8.67 -9.44 15.12
N ALA A 784 9.74 -10.23 15.02
CA ALA A 784 11.05 -9.96 15.62
C ALA A 784 11.62 -8.62 15.18
N PHE A 785 11.41 -8.22 13.92
CA PHE A 785 11.83 -6.91 13.43
C PHE A 785 11.17 -5.76 14.22
N LEU A 786 9.87 -5.85 14.46
CA LEU A 786 9.10 -4.83 15.19
C LEU A 786 9.41 -4.87 16.69
N ILE A 787 9.67 -6.06 17.24
CA ILE A 787 10.15 -6.24 18.62
C ILE A 787 11.54 -5.61 18.79
N VAL A 788 12.47 -5.84 17.86
CA VAL A 788 13.81 -5.26 17.89
C VAL A 788 13.74 -3.74 17.81
N ILE A 789 12.90 -3.17 16.93
CA ILE A 789 12.69 -1.72 16.90
C ILE A 789 12.11 -1.21 18.21
N GLY A 790 11.13 -1.91 18.79
CA GLY A 790 10.58 -1.59 20.10
C GLY A 790 11.62 -1.60 21.21
N LEU A 791 12.50 -2.62 21.21
CA LEU A 791 13.60 -2.75 22.17
C LEU A 791 14.65 -1.65 21.98
N ILE A 792 14.98 -1.28 20.74
CA ILE A 792 15.89 -0.16 20.45
C ILE A 792 15.28 1.15 20.97
N ALA A 793 14.00 1.39 20.72
CA ALA A 793 13.31 2.58 21.23
C ALA A 793 13.34 2.62 22.77
N LEU A 794 13.08 1.49 23.43
CA LEU A 794 13.14 1.35 24.88
C LEU A 794 14.57 1.54 25.42
N ALA A 795 15.58 1.01 24.73
CA ALA A 795 16.98 1.15 25.11
C ALA A 795 17.47 2.60 24.96
N VAL A 796 17.06 3.32 23.91
CA VAL A 796 17.37 4.74 23.75
C VAL A 796 16.70 5.57 24.86
N ALA A 797 15.42 5.34 25.12
CA ALA A 797 14.71 6.01 26.22
C ALA A 797 15.34 5.70 27.59
N GLY A 798 15.68 4.43 27.83
CA GLY A 798 16.38 3.99 29.04
C GLY A 798 17.78 4.59 29.16
N GLY A 799 18.51 4.73 28.06
CA GLY A 799 19.82 5.38 28.01
C GLY A 799 19.76 6.86 28.36
N VAL A 800 18.75 7.59 27.87
CA VAL A 800 18.52 9.00 28.24
C VAL A 800 18.21 9.13 29.74
N LEU A 801 17.31 8.28 30.26
CA LEU A 801 16.97 8.26 31.69
C LEU A 801 18.17 7.84 32.57
N ALA A 802 18.99 6.91 32.09
CA ALA A 802 20.20 6.48 32.80
C ALA A 802 21.27 7.56 32.79
N ALA A 803 21.44 8.30 31.70
CA ALA A 803 22.37 9.43 31.62
C ALA A 803 21.97 10.55 32.59
N ASP A 804 20.68 10.87 32.66
CA ASP A 804 20.11 11.84 33.60
C ASP A 804 20.37 11.43 35.06
N ARG A 805 20.08 10.16 35.41
CA ARG A 805 20.39 9.61 36.74
C ARG A 805 21.88 9.51 37.02
N ALA A 806 22.72 9.20 36.03
CA ALA A 806 24.16 9.09 36.20
C ALA A 806 24.77 10.46 36.54
N LEU A 807 24.33 11.51 35.84
CA LEU A 807 24.68 12.89 36.15
C LEU A 807 24.30 13.24 37.60
N ASP A 808 23.09 12.90 38.05
CA ASP A 808 22.68 13.10 39.44
C ASP A 808 23.52 12.28 40.44
N SER A 809 23.86 11.03 40.12
CA SER A 809 24.66 10.18 41.01
C SER A 809 26.13 10.59 41.11
N SER A 810 26.66 11.25 40.07
CA SER A 810 28.02 11.79 40.05
C SER A 810 28.15 13.11 40.80
N SER A 811 27.03 13.72 41.19
CA SER A 811 27.02 14.93 42.00
C SER A 811 27.22 14.63 43.48
N ARG A 812 27.90 15.54 44.19
CA ARG A 812 28.04 15.44 45.63
C ARG A 812 26.73 15.77 46.31
N GLN A 813 26.11 14.77 46.90
CA GLN A 813 24.84 14.89 47.61
C GLN A 813 25.07 15.41 49.04
N VAL A 814 24.35 16.45 49.43
CA VAL A 814 24.41 17.03 50.77
C VAL A 814 23.00 17.22 51.28
N ALA A 815 22.69 16.68 52.45
CA ALA A 815 21.39 16.85 53.08
C ALA A 815 21.47 17.89 54.19
N ILE A 816 20.57 18.87 54.17
CA ILE A 816 20.40 19.89 55.20
C ILE A 816 18.98 19.79 55.72
N THR A 817 18.83 19.62 57.04
CA THR A 817 17.50 19.60 57.68
C THR A 817 17.36 20.86 58.53
N ALA A 818 16.26 21.58 58.32
CA ALA A 818 15.90 22.75 59.11
C ALA A 818 14.86 22.34 60.17
N SER A 819 15.20 22.54 61.44
CA SER A 819 14.31 22.28 62.57
C SER A 819 14.48 23.36 63.64
N SER A 820 13.37 23.93 64.12
CA SER A 820 13.36 24.95 65.18
C SER A 820 14.28 26.14 64.87
N PHE A 821 14.27 26.65 63.63
CA PHE A 821 15.13 27.77 63.18
C PHE A 821 16.65 27.50 63.28
N ARG A 822 17.09 26.23 63.20
CA ARG A 822 18.52 25.85 63.17
C ARG A 822 18.80 24.80 62.10
N PHE A 823 20.00 24.87 61.50
CA PHE A 823 20.51 23.85 60.56
C PHE A 823 21.15 22.66 61.27
N SER A 824 21.04 21.48 60.68
CA SER A 824 21.95 20.36 60.95
C SER A 824 23.36 20.67 60.40
N THR A 825 24.28 21.10 61.27
CA THR A 825 25.74 21.38 61.06
C THR A 825 26.20 21.73 59.64
N PRO A 826 26.47 23.02 59.32
CA PRO A 826 26.54 23.44 57.93
C PRO A 826 27.95 23.84 57.43
N ASP A 827 29.04 23.29 57.97
CA ASP A 827 30.37 23.52 57.40
C ASP A 827 30.65 22.47 56.32
N LEU A 828 30.41 22.82 55.05
CA LEU A 828 30.54 21.91 53.92
C LEU A 828 31.77 22.29 53.08
N THR A 829 32.72 21.37 52.87
CA THR A 829 33.88 21.60 51.97
C THR A 829 33.71 20.87 50.64
N ILE A 830 33.58 21.59 49.51
CA ILE A 830 33.44 21.05 48.14
C ILE A 830 34.62 21.47 47.25
N ARG A 831 34.90 20.77 46.15
CA ARG A 831 35.96 21.17 45.21
C ARG A 831 35.44 22.11 44.14
N ALA A 832 36.27 23.07 43.71
CA ALA A 832 35.95 23.91 42.56
C ALA A 832 35.67 23.08 41.30
N GLY A 833 34.56 23.36 40.61
CA GLY A 833 34.09 22.64 39.42
C GLY A 833 33.36 21.32 39.69
N GLU A 834 33.14 20.94 40.95
CA GLU A 834 32.36 19.76 41.34
C GLU A 834 30.85 20.07 41.30
N TRP A 835 30.05 19.20 40.67
CA TRP A 835 28.59 19.31 40.73
C TRP A 835 28.09 18.93 42.13
N VAL A 836 27.29 19.81 42.75
CA VAL A 836 26.72 19.59 44.08
C VAL A 836 25.21 19.61 44.01
N VAL A 837 24.58 18.66 44.71
CA VAL A 837 23.14 18.63 44.93
C VAL A 837 22.89 18.74 46.42
N VAL A 838 22.35 19.88 46.85
CA VAL A 838 21.94 20.13 48.23
C VAL A 838 20.45 19.85 48.36
N THR A 839 20.10 19.00 49.32
CA THR A 839 18.73 18.57 49.62
C THR A 839 18.30 19.20 50.93
N PHE A 840 17.38 20.14 50.88
CA PHE A 840 16.84 20.84 52.05
C PHE A 840 15.53 20.21 52.50
N THR A 841 15.48 19.68 53.71
CA THR A 841 14.23 19.20 54.32
C THR A 841 13.76 20.23 55.34
N ASN A 842 12.54 20.73 55.16
CA ASN A 842 11.94 21.69 56.08
C ASN A 842 10.97 21.00 57.03
N ASP A 843 11.36 20.85 58.29
CA ASP A 843 10.51 20.28 59.35
C ASP A 843 9.81 21.37 60.20
N ASP A 844 9.98 22.65 59.86
CA ASP A 844 9.34 23.78 60.51
C ASP A 844 7.94 24.09 59.90
N PRO A 845 7.04 24.71 60.67
CA PRO A 845 5.67 25.03 60.22
C PRO A 845 5.58 26.24 59.26
N VAL A 846 6.71 26.85 58.89
CA VAL A 846 6.80 28.02 58.00
C VAL A 846 7.60 27.61 56.77
N VAL A 847 7.27 28.15 55.59
CA VAL A 847 8.11 27.98 54.38
C VAL A 847 9.49 28.55 54.69
N HIS A 848 10.57 27.90 54.25
CA HIS A 848 11.92 28.46 54.30
C HIS A 848 12.45 28.58 52.89
N ASP A 849 12.95 29.76 52.53
CA ASP A 849 13.60 30.01 51.25
C ASP A 849 15.12 30.04 51.46
N TRP A 850 15.85 29.14 50.79
CA TRP A 850 17.27 28.89 51.02
C TRP A 850 18.09 29.48 49.90
N SER A 851 19.09 30.29 50.22
CA SER A 851 20.03 30.87 49.25
C SER A 851 21.48 30.58 49.59
N VAL A 852 22.36 30.76 48.60
CA VAL A 852 23.81 30.79 48.83
C VAL A 852 24.35 32.17 48.47
N GLU A 853 24.77 32.92 49.49
CA GLU A 853 25.31 34.27 49.39
C GLU A 853 26.51 34.31 48.43
N GLY A 854 26.45 35.22 47.47
CA GLY A 854 27.47 35.35 46.41
C GLY A 854 27.22 34.48 45.18
N ILE A 855 26.17 33.66 45.16
CA ILE A 855 25.76 32.86 44.00
C ILE A 855 24.33 33.21 43.64
N ALA A 856 24.12 33.80 42.47
CA ALA A 856 22.80 34.23 42.04
C ALA A 856 21.87 33.04 41.74
N ASN A 857 20.58 33.19 42.09
CA ASN A 857 19.48 32.25 41.80
C ASN A 857 19.65 30.84 42.38
N VAL A 858 20.24 30.75 43.57
CA VAL A 858 20.37 29.52 44.34
C VAL A 858 19.26 29.48 45.40
N ASP A 859 18.06 29.95 45.03
CA ASP A 859 16.92 30.12 45.91
C ASP A 859 15.97 28.92 45.78
N VAL A 860 15.88 28.11 46.81
CA VAL A 860 14.99 26.94 46.82
C VAL A 860 14.10 27.01 48.06
N PRO A 861 12.79 27.27 47.91
CA PRO A 861 11.86 27.21 49.01
C PRO A 861 11.47 25.76 49.29
N ALA A 862 11.55 25.39 50.57
CA ALA A 862 10.99 24.15 51.09
C ALA A 862 9.77 24.51 51.95
N ARG A 863 8.59 23.96 51.63
CA ARG A 863 7.39 24.07 52.47
C ARG A 863 7.48 23.13 53.70
N PRO A 864 6.65 23.32 54.74
CA PRO A 864 6.60 22.40 55.87
C PRO A 864 6.41 20.94 55.43
N GLY A 865 7.30 20.05 55.85
CA GLY A 865 7.35 18.64 55.48
C GLY A 865 7.87 18.35 54.05
N GLN A 866 8.34 19.37 53.32
CA GLN A 866 8.86 19.22 51.96
C GLN A 866 10.38 19.09 51.98
N THR A 867 10.88 18.20 51.12
CA THR A 867 12.28 18.13 50.75
C THR A 867 12.48 18.79 49.38
N ALA A 868 13.23 19.88 49.35
CA ALA A 868 13.57 20.60 48.13
C ALA A 868 15.03 20.33 47.74
N ARG A 869 15.34 20.36 46.44
CA ARG A 869 16.69 20.06 45.93
C ARG A 869 17.23 21.24 45.15
N LEU A 870 18.49 21.52 45.38
CA LEU A 870 19.24 22.61 44.78
C LEU A 870 20.48 22.01 44.12
N ARG A 871 20.63 22.21 42.81
CA ARG A 871 21.78 21.72 42.04
C ARG A 871 22.60 22.88 41.50
N PHE A 872 23.88 22.93 41.81
CA PHE A 872 24.78 23.99 41.36
C PHE A 872 26.22 23.50 41.26
N VAL A 873 27.06 24.29 40.58
CA VAL A 873 28.51 24.12 40.50
C VAL A 873 29.16 25.46 40.83
N ILE A 874 30.25 25.43 41.59
CA ILE A 874 31.02 26.63 41.92
C ILE A 874 32.43 26.43 41.40
N ASP A 875 32.84 27.27 40.45
CA ASP A 875 34.18 27.19 39.85
C ASP A 875 35.23 28.02 40.62
N GLN A 876 34.79 28.97 41.44
CA GLN A 876 35.70 29.85 42.18
C GLN A 876 35.90 29.38 43.63
N PRO A 877 37.15 29.07 44.04
CA PRO A 877 37.48 28.77 45.43
C PRO A 877 37.14 29.95 46.34
N GLY A 878 36.56 29.68 47.51
CA GLY A 878 36.07 30.72 48.41
C GLY A 878 35.18 30.18 49.52
N THR A 879 34.74 31.06 50.41
CA THR A 879 33.74 30.71 51.44
C THR A 879 32.45 31.43 51.12
N TYR A 880 31.38 30.67 50.96
CA TYR A 880 30.04 31.13 50.62
C TYR A 880 29.11 30.83 51.79
N ARG A 881 28.08 31.65 52.03
CA ARG A 881 27.15 31.45 53.14
C ARG A 881 25.83 30.90 52.63
N ILE A 882 25.40 29.76 53.16
CA ILE A 882 24.05 29.24 52.92
C ILE A 882 23.12 29.89 53.94
N LEU A 883 22.05 30.56 53.55
CA LEU A 883 21.19 31.27 54.49
C LEU A 883 19.71 31.15 54.11
N CYS A 884 18.84 31.27 55.11
CA CYS A 884 17.43 31.49 54.84
C CYS A 884 17.18 32.97 54.50
N THR A 885 16.58 33.26 53.34
CA THR A 885 16.31 34.63 52.85
C THR A 885 15.12 35.29 53.54
N LEU A 886 14.38 34.56 54.37
CA LEU A 886 13.26 35.12 55.12
C LEU A 886 13.73 36.15 56.15
N PRO A 887 13.06 37.31 56.26
CA PRO A 887 13.44 38.35 57.21
C PRO A 887 13.51 37.82 58.66
N GLY A 888 14.64 38.07 59.34
CA GLY A 888 14.89 37.65 60.74
C GLY A 888 15.31 36.18 60.92
N HIS A 889 15.21 35.32 59.90
CA HIS A 889 15.55 33.90 59.99
C HIS A 889 17.07 33.65 59.98
N ALA A 890 17.81 34.39 59.15
CA ALA A 890 19.28 34.36 59.17
C ALA A 890 19.84 34.85 60.52
N GLU A 891 19.21 35.88 61.12
CA GLU A 891 19.58 36.44 62.43
C GLU A 891 19.26 35.46 63.58
N ALA A 892 18.23 34.62 63.41
CA ALA A 892 17.86 33.57 64.35
C ALA A 892 18.76 32.30 64.30
N GLY A 893 19.73 32.26 63.37
CA GLY A 893 20.72 31.19 63.29
C GLY A 893 20.56 30.22 62.11
N MET A 894 19.70 30.50 61.14
CA MET A 894 19.62 29.73 59.88
C MET A 894 20.66 30.20 58.87
N VAL A 895 21.93 30.04 59.25
CA VAL A 895 23.12 30.34 58.44
C VAL A 895 24.09 29.17 58.47
N GLY A 896 24.66 28.87 57.32
CA GLY A 896 25.62 27.82 57.06
C GLY A 896 26.82 28.28 56.23
N THR A 897 27.89 27.48 56.21
CA THR A 897 29.16 27.84 55.58
C THR A 897 29.58 26.82 54.54
N LEU A 898 29.62 27.22 53.28
CA LEU A 898 30.13 26.42 52.17
C LEU A 898 31.55 26.85 51.82
N VAL A 899 32.54 26.00 52.09
CA VAL A 899 33.94 26.19 51.70
C VAL A 899 34.18 25.49 50.37
N VAL A 900 34.53 26.25 49.34
CA VAL A 900 34.96 25.74 48.04
C VAL A 900 36.48 25.73 48.01
N ALA A 901 37.07 24.55 48.08
CA ALA A 901 38.51 24.36 47.97
C ALA A 901 38.96 24.46 46.51
N ALA A 902 40.13 25.05 46.28
CA ALA A 902 40.83 24.95 45.00
C ALA A 902 41.17 23.48 44.70
N GLN A 903 41.19 23.13 43.41
CA GLN A 903 41.53 21.76 42.98
C GLN A 903 42.93 21.35 43.40
#